data_AF-A0A8X7C7A9-F1
#
_entry.id   AF-A0A8X7C7A9-F1
#
_cell.length_a   1.000
_cell.length_b   1.000
_cell.length_c   1.000
_cell.angle_alpha   90.00
_cell.angle_beta   90.00
_cell.angle_gamma   90.00
#
_symmetry.space_group_name_H-M   'P 1'
#
loop_
_entity.id
_entity.type
_entity.pdbx_description
1 polymer ?
#
loop_
_entity_poly.entity_id
_entity_poly.type
_entity_poly.pdbx_seq_one_letter_code
_entity_poly.pdbx_strand_id
1 'polypeptide(L)'
;MDLPPPRLIDPTFRISKNAHEQATSENIWEISVPQRSSQNWSIILSYIISIFESSNDERKGKFDLILGDAKEIEIMKKRTNIRQKPTWKKVRDQVHSFNPFQNRPPLFLDGTMRHLIQMFGERLNTYGEQITKSGEIFDNSIKLGTASKLLQCCIKVYQTDSKGKRKIIKYFSEEQNDDTTIVLFQKVQNTGQSHRKLRYSFGMNLCYAKRLRRESLSVILKEAQLHPDIILDIQNNLNYNENFLLALLGNSWRESLPQIFGSPYIPQRLLYAGFNTNPYQLEKSVSAFFYCAGLDTYHPFYTLYYYAANCFYTHKNSIRCPSFQIANALVNIGSRLQRDFLILNNAYPLDCGRTLAVKTFEGILKLNAFQKNVIHDITKIHEDYSVSQNFDEKKRIFISILKNYESLAMHGKLSEILRYYIKFKDFYENIDHFTCLLLFDNILYLNPIYKTLYMRTIFALFLTILSYKKFPKCEHGTFCNSCQLTNRCEALQCIPFVYRLEFLTYSKTLLKSLMDDSDENKSEPDITLKNITKELERYPEIKDEFLFVRLMTYLTIASSLSFNIDRRKGTLVIERALQVLGETLVTSGKNNIVGCLLKFNLPLGLGEVLLCLRNHCFSHYQASSSFGKLNLEKDALKFESLQPSLRYILEIVQQVYVMQVYRVEIFMIENCNFNHFKIPPSFAWEIQQEKERIIEHQLEYFKTMKPKVKHSVENVINGLYRSIEEYKMVKDLKQEVLTLKVFVRFIDRQCSGKDTEILVEAVKCLSDFIENNCGSSLNGIMKLKLKADVTNLQKIIENVFRDTVSTDTNYSNFDYSKLTQFLNDLKSFKYFSMEEITTIKQECLNRCKHIEEAENSLKDSLKKRSPLSLKEEEKLLSYIPMSRNKRELIKKALTRDPEKALKMLNDLSDRTLLLNNVTDMESLIKFTDIQDNRNLLLSVQFPYHLNKKILHFLNRKIECLLHSMKQLKIILIEENEEIKSLYSSKSSGENARKHAIFLMRERYKKDPLVRLSLEMLLFECQNILNYRPDFKHLWEKLSGLFSGINLRDVLSHGNTVLQITDENLDGNDLPANFIEKMLELVDDIEVLEALSCLWSKSKPEDLEQFENEIMQDKSKSSLAAKIKKYPMWGRYMQLLPLH
;
A
#
# COMPACT_ATOMS: atom_id res chain seq x y z
N MET A 1 1.68 22.59 9.36
CA MET A 1 1.02 23.91 9.23
C MET A 1 -0.45 23.63 9.03
N ASP A 2 -1.25 23.64 10.10
CA ASP A 2 -2.70 23.44 9.96
C ASP A 2 -3.36 24.78 9.58
N LEU A 3 -3.48 25.02 8.27
CA LEU A 3 -4.18 26.19 7.73
C LEU A 3 -5.68 25.86 7.60
N PRO A 4 -6.58 26.65 8.22
CA PRO A 4 -8.01 26.51 8.03
C PRO A 4 -8.36 26.50 6.54
N PRO A 5 -9.33 25.68 6.10
CA PRO A 5 -9.74 25.67 4.69
C PRO A 5 -10.23 27.05 4.25
N PRO A 6 -10.10 27.41 2.96
CA PRO A 6 -10.72 28.60 2.38
C PRO A 6 -12.21 28.70 2.71
N ARG A 7 -12.72 29.91 2.96
CA ARG A 7 -14.13 30.13 3.28
C ARG A 7 -14.72 31.26 2.45
N LEU A 8 -15.92 31.04 1.91
CA LEU A 8 -16.70 32.12 1.32
C LEU A 8 -17.26 32.99 2.45
N ILE A 9 -16.95 34.27 2.41
CA ILE A 9 -17.44 35.26 3.36
C ILE A 9 -18.33 36.24 2.63
N ASP A 10 -19.57 36.35 3.07
CA ASP A 10 -20.40 37.52 2.77
C ASP A 10 -19.94 38.67 3.69
N PRO A 11 -19.34 39.73 3.13
CA PRO A 11 -18.86 40.86 3.91
C PRO A 11 -19.99 41.71 4.51
N THR A 12 -21.24 41.57 4.05
CA THR A 12 -22.41 42.36 4.48
C THR A 12 -23.16 41.75 5.68
N PHE A 13 -23.01 40.44 5.91
CA PHE A 13 -23.74 39.72 6.97
C PHE A 13 -23.18 40.06 8.37
N ARG A 14 -24.03 40.66 9.23
CA ARG A 14 -23.78 41.11 10.63
C ARG A 14 -22.88 42.34 10.83
N ILE A 15 -22.90 43.31 9.91
CA ILE A 15 -22.43 44.68 10.23
C ILE A 15 -23.49 45.33 11.15
N SER A 16 -23.09 46.02 12.22
CA SER A 16 -24.04 46.75 13.07
C SER A 16 -24.80 47.79 12.25
N LYS A 17 -26.09 48.02 12.56
CA LYS A 17 -27.03 48.91 11.84
C LYS A 17 -26.54 50.36 11.63
N ASN A 18 -25.38 50.77 12.15
CA ASN A 18 -24.85 52.13 12.11
C ASN A 18 -23.66 52.33 11.15
N ALA A 19 -23.34 51.36 10.28
CA ALA A 19 -22.28 51.53 9.27
C ALA A 19 -22.81 51.22 7.86
N HIS A 20 -23.68 52.08 7.35
CA HIS A 20 -24.05 52.10 5.93
C HIS A 20 -23.09 53.02 5.17
N GLU A 21 -21.94 52.48 4.77
CA GLU A 21 -21.16 53.03 3.66
C GLU A 21 -20.75 51.89 2.74
N GLN A 22 -21.36 51.86 1.56
CA GLN A 22 -21.03 51.08 0.35
C GLN A 22 -20.03 49.94 0.59
N ALA A 23 -20.51 48.86 1.22
CA ALA A 23 -19.84 47.58 1.14
C ALA A 23 -20.08 47.05 -0.28
N THR A 24 -19.01 46.87 -1.05
CA THR A 24 -19.05 46.16 -2.34
C THR A 24 -19.78 44.83 -2.12
N SER A 25 -20.89 44.62 -2.83
CA SER A 25 -21.86 43.51 -2.66
C SER A 25 -21.31 42.14 -3.08
N GLU A 26 -19.99 42.00 -3.25
CA GLU A 26 -19.37 40.80 -3.78
C GLU A 26 -18.88 39.89 -2.65
N ASN A 27 -19.29 38.62 -2.69
CA ASN A 27 -18.77 37.60 -1.78
C ASN A 27 -17.25 37.43 -2.00
N ILE A 28 -16.47 37.39 -0.93
CA ILE A 28 -15.00 37.28 -1.00
C ILE A 28 -14.56 35.97 -0.37
N TRP A 29 -13.58 35.30 -0.97
CA TRP A 29 -12.96 34.13 -0.38
C TRP A 29 -11.86 34.52 0.61
N GLU A 30 -12.01 34.12 1.87
CA GLU A 30 -10.97 34.24 2.90
C GLU A 30 -9.97 33.09 2.75
N ILE A 31 -8.71 33.43 2.42
CA ILE A 31 -7.59 32.49 2.32
C ILE A 31 -6.67 32.65 3.54
N SER A 32 -6.45 31.54 4.24
CA SER A 32 -5.57 31.49 5.41
C SER A 32 -4.10 31.42 5.03
N VAL A 33 -3.26 32.16 5.76
CA VAL A 33 -1.79 32.14 5.65
C VAL A 33 -1.13 31.63 6.94
N PRO A 34 0.19 31.31 6.93
CA PRO A 34 0.92 30.91 8.13
C PRO A 34 0.84 31.96 9.24
N GLN A 35 0.72 31.50 10.49
CA GLN A 35 0.57 32.40 11.66
C GLN A 35 1.76 33.35 11.82
N ARG A 36 2.99 32.83 11.60
CA ARG A 36 4.21 33.63 11.64
C ARG A 36 4.23 34.59 10.45
N SER A 37 4.35 35.89 10.74
CA SER A 37 4.27 36.96 9.74
C SER A 37 2.95 36.97 8.94
N SER A 38 1.85 36.49 9.53
CA SER A 38 0.54 36.39 8.86
C SER A 38 0.08 37.72 8.24
N GLN A 39 0.35 38.84 8.90
CA GLN A 39 0.06 40.18 8.39
C GLN A 39 0.78 40.46 7.07
N ASN A 40 2.11 40.30 7.05
CA ASN A 40 2.93 40.54 5.86
C ASN A 40 2.58 39.60 4.71
N TRP A 41 2.37 38.31 5.02
CA TRP A 41 1.90 37.33 4.03
C TRP A 41 0.57 37.76 3.39
N SER A 42 -0.37 38.21 4.21
CA SER A 42 -1.71 38.57 3.73
C SER A 42 -1.68 39.85 2.89
N ILE A 43 -0.88 40.86 3.28
CA ILE A 43 -0.67 42.09 2.49
C ILE A 43 -0.06 41.75 1.13
N ILE A 44 1.09 41.07 1.13
CA ILE A 44 1.87 40.82 -0.09
C ILE A 44 1.12 39.91 -1.07
N LEU A 45 0.49 38.84 -0.58
CA LEU A 45 -0.26 37.95 -1.47
C LEU A 45 -1.49 38.65 -2.04
N SER A 46 -2.24 39.40 -1.23
CA SER A 46 -3.41 40.15 -1.74
C SER A 46 -2.99 41.19 -2.79
N TYR A 47 -1.89 41.90 -2.53
CA TYR A 47 -1.37 42.93 -3.43
C TYR A 47 -0.84 42.34 -4.74
N ILE A 48 0.04 41.33 -4.69
CA ILE A 48 0.56 40.67 -5.89
C ILE A 48 -0.57 40.06 -6.73
N ILE A 49 -1.56 39.43 -6.08
CA ILE A 49 -2.73 38.87 -6.77
C ILE A 49 -3.52 39.97 -7.49
N SER A 50 -3.75 41.12 -6.86
CA SER A 50 -4.45 42.25 -7.48
C SER A 50 -3.71 42.88 -8.67
N ILE A 51 -2.37 42.86 -8.66
CA ILE A 51 -1.56 43.46 -9.75
C ILE A 51 -1.58 42.59 -11.01
N PHE A 52 -1.86 41.30 -10.92
CA PHE A 52 -1.94 40.42 -12.09
C PHE A 52 -3.01 40.83 -13.11
N GLU A 53 -3.94 41.69 -12.73
CA GLU A 53 -4.99 42.20 -13.60
C GLU A 53 -4.55 43.42 -14.44
N SER A 54 -3.38 44.04 -14.14
CA SER A 54 -2.81 45.22 -14.85
C SER A 54 -1.94 44.86 -16.07
N SER A 55 -1.45 45.83 -16.85
CA SER A 55 -0.59 45.59 -18.03
C SER A 55 0.85 45.17 -17.66
N ASN A 56 1.61 44.54 -18.57
CA ASN A 56 2.93 43.93 -18.23
C ASN A 56 3.99 44.93 -17.71
N ASP A 57 4.01 46.17 -18.21
CA ASP A 57 5.00 47.18 -17.80
C ASP A 57 4.64 47.82 -16.45
N GLU A 58 3.34 48.04 -16.20
CA GLU A 58 2.82 48.49 -14.89
C GLU A 58 3.06 47.46 -13.78
N ARG A 59 2.94 46.16 -14.09
CA ARG A 59 3.17 45.07 -13.12
C ARG A 59 4.56 45.11 -12.49
N LYS A 60 5.59 45.43 -13.29
CA LYS A 60 6.98 45.47 -12.79
C LYS A 60 7.19 46.67 -11.87
N GLY A 61 6.68 47.85 -12.25
CA GLY A 61 6.72 49.05 -11.40
C GLY A 61 5.99 48.83 -10.07
N LYS A 62 4.78 48.27 -10.11
CA LYS A 62 4.00 47.94 -8.90
C LYS A 62 4.66 46.86 -8.03
N PHE A 63 5.41 45.93 -8.61
CA PHE A 63 6.21 44.96 -7.85
C PHE A 63 7.43 45.60 -7.18
N ASP A 64 8.11 46.52 -7.86
CA ASP A 64 9.25 47.23 -7.28
C ASP A 64 8.82 48.06 -6.05
N LEU A 65 7.56 48.50 -5.95
CA LEU A 65 6.99 49.09 -4.72
C LEU A 65 7.02 48.17 -3.49
N ILE A 66 7.12 46.85 -3.65
CA ILE A 66 7.28 45.91 -2.52
C ILE A 66 8.71 45.98 -1.98
N LEU A 67 9.69 46.00 -2.88
CA LEU A 67 11.11 45.89 -2.56
C LEU A 67 11.79 47.25 -2.34
N GLY A 68 11.21 48.34 -2.84
CA GLY A 68 11.79 49.65 -2.74
C GLY A 68 12.93 49.91 -3.72
N ASP A 69 13.59 51.04 -3.54
CA ASP A 69 14.70 51.47 -4.39
C ASP A 69 15.98 50.64 -4.18
N ALA A 70 16.99 50.86 -5.02
CA ALA A 70 18.25 50.11 -4.96
C ALA A 70 18.98 50.26 -3.61
N LYS A 71 18.87 51.40 -2.94
CA LYS A 71 19.51 51.66 -1.63
C LYS A 71 18.78 50.92 -0.53
N GLU A 72 17.44 50.97 -0.53
CA GLU A 72 16.58 50.24 0.41
C GLU A 72 16.81 48.72 0.31
N ILE A 73 16.92 48.19 -0.91
CA ILE A 73 17.19 46.77 -1.15
C ILE A 73 18.51 46.33 -0.51
N GLU A 74 19.59 47.09 -0.66
CA GLU A 74 20.89 46.75 -0.08
C GLU A 74 20.88 46.85 1.45
N ILE A 75 20.18 47.83 2.02
CA ILE A 75 19.99 47.93 3.48
C ILE A 75 19.23 46.71 4.00
N MET A 76 18.14 46.32 3.35
CA MET A 76 17.34 45.17 3.75
C MET A 76 18.12 43.86 3.64
N LYS A 77 18.84 43.62 2.54
CA LYS A 77 19.68 42.43 2.37
C LYS A 77 20.67 42.25 3.52
N LYS A 78 21.31 43.34 3.95
CA LYS A 78 22.23 43.34 5.10
C LYS A 78 21.51 43.02 6.41
N ARG A 79 20.34 43.62 6.66
CA ARG A 79 19.56 43.39 7.89
C ARG A 79 18.95 41.99 7.97
N THR A 80 18.52 41.41 6.85
CA THR A 80 17.88 40.08 6.80
C THR A 80 18.84 38.94 6.49
N ASN A 81 20.14 39.21 6.29
CA ASN A 81 21.15 38.24 5.83
C ASN A 81 20.78 37.52 4.51
N ILE A 82 20.08 38.20 3.60
CA ILE A 82 19.64 37.64 2.31
C ILE A 82 20.65 38.00 1.22
N ARG A 83 21.23 36.99 0.56
CA ARG A 83 22.28 37.19 -0.47
C ARG A 83 21.74 37.58 -1.86
N GLN A 84 20.54 37.12 -2.23
CA GLN A 84 19.96 37.34 -3.57
C GLN A 84 18.62 38.07 -3.49
N LYS A 85 18.43 39.11 -4.33
CA LYS A 85 17.15 39.84 -4.45
C LYS A 85 16.08 38.91 -5.07
N PRO A 86 14.87 38.83 -4.50
CA PRO A 86 13.73 38.22 -5.18
C PRO A 86 13.48 38.91 -6.53
N THR A 87 13.35 38.14 -7.61
CA THR A 87 13.06 38.70 -8.94
C THR A 87 11.58 38.59 -9.26
N TRP A 88 11.03 39.58 -9.97
CA TRP A 88 9.63 39.54 -10.43
C TRP A 88 9.33 38.25 -11.16
N LYS A 89 10.18 37.80 -12.10
CA LYS A 89 9.98 36.54 -12.84
C LYS A 89 9.78 35.35 -11.92
N LYS A 90 10.69 35.12 -10.95
CA LYS A 90 10.56 34.00 -10.01
C LYS A 90 9.32 34.11 -9.14
N VAL A 91 9.03 35.29 -8.59
CA VAL A 91 7.83 35.51 -7.75
C VAL A 91 6.55 35.30 -8.56
N ARG A 92 6.52 35.82 -9.79
CA ARG A 92 5.43 35.66 -10.74
C ARG A 92 5.17 34.19 -11.03
N ASP A 93 6.21 33.42 -11.36
CA ASP A 93 6.09 31.99 -11.64
C ASP A 93 5.54 31.24 -10.42
N GLN A 94 6.02 31.57 -9.21
CA GLN A 94 5.52 30.98 -7.96
C GLN A 94 4.05 31.32 -7.70
N VAL A 95 3.64 32.59 -7.80
CA VAL A 95 2.26 33.00 -7.55
C VAL A 95 1.31 32.55 -8.66
N HIS A 96 1.77 32.44 -9.92
CA HIS A 96 0.96 31.89 -11.00
C HIS A 96 0.70 30.39 -10.82
N SER A 97 1.66 29.66 -10.26
CA SER A 97 1.51 28.25 -9.89
C SER A 97 0.74 28.03 -8.58
N PHE A 98 0.39 29.11 -7.86
CA PHE A 98 -0.28 29.04 -6.58
C PHE A 98 -1.79 28.95 -6.75
N ASN A 99 -2.35 27.79 -6.42
CA ASN A 99 -3.78 27.60 -6.28
C ASN A 99 -4.11 27.35 -4.78
N PRO A 100 -4.72 28.32 -4.07
CA PRO A 100 -5.00 28.17 -2.64
C PRO A 100 -6.03 27.09 -2.32
N PHE A 101 -6.72 26.56 -3.32
CA PHE A 101 -7.68 25.46 -3.18
C PHE A 101 -7.03 24.08 -3.43
N GLN A 102 -5.81 24.03 -3.97
CA GLN A 102 -5.12 22.79 -4.36
C GLN A 102 -3.78 22.57 -3.64
N ASN A 103 -2.89 23.58 -3.58
CA ASN A 103 -1.47 23.42 -3.21
C ASN A 103 -0.94 24.60 -2.37
N ARG A 104 -1.45 24.75 -1.14
CA ARG A 104 -1.05 25.82 -0.22
C ARG A 104 0.37 25.71 0.35
N PRO A 105 0.83 24.54 0.86
CA PRO A 105 2.13 24.44 1.54
C PRO A 105 3.35 24.81 0.68
N PRO A 106 3.46 24.44 -0.62
CA PRO A 106 4.63 24.76 -1.44
C PRO A 106 4.99 26.25 -1.47
N LEU A 107 4.02 27.15 -1.67
CA LEU A 107 4.28 28.59 -1.74
C LEU A 107 4.85 29.16 -0.43
N PHE A 108 4.31 28.72 0.71
CA PHE A 108 4.74 29.21 2.03
C PHE A 108 6.11 28.67 2.46
N LEU A 109 6.53 27.56 1.84
CA LEU A 109 7.82 26.93 2.05
C LEU A 109 8.88 27.40 1.04
N ASP A 110 8.48 28.06 -0.06
CA ASP A 110 9.42 28.56 -1.07
C ASP A 110 10.40 29.59 -0.47
N GLY A 111 11.68 29.48 -0.86
CA GLY A 111 12.74 30.36 -0.38
C GLY A 111 12.60 31.78 -0.91
N THR A 112 12.19 31.95 -2.18
CA THR A 112 12.04 33.27 -2.81
C THR A 112 10.91 34.04 -2.16
N MET A 113 9.77 33.39 -1.96
CA MET A 113 8.61 34.00 -1.29
C MET A 113 8.92 34.34 0.17
N ARG A 114 9.58 33.46 0.93
CA ARG A 114 9.99 33.78 2.31
C ARG A 114 10.94 34.97 2.38
N HIS A 115 11.90 35.06 1.47
CA HIS A 115 12.80 36.22 1.38
C HIS A 115 12.03 37.51 1.07
N LEU A 116 11.09 37.49 0.13
CA LEU A 116 10.26 38.64 -0.20
C LEU A 116 9.47 39.14 1.02
N ILE A 117 8.83 38.23 1.76
CA ILE A 117 8.05 38.55 2.97
C ILE A 117 8.93 39.10 4.09
N GLN A 118 10.15 38.57 4.25
CA GLN A 118 11.11 39.05 5.23
C GLN A 118 11.61 40.46 4.89
N MET A 119 12.02 40.69 3.64
CA MET A 119 12.46 42.00 3.18
C MET A 119 11.36 43.04 3.34
N PHE A 120 10.15 42.77 2.84
CA PHE A 120 9.02 43.69 3.00
C PHE A 120 8.68 43.95 4.47
N GLY A 121 8.76 42.93 5.32
CA GLY A 121 8.58 43.08 6.76
C GLY A 121 9.57 44.03 7.40
N GLU A 122 10.85 43.95 7.01
CA GLU A 122 11.87 44.88 7.49
C GLU A 122 11.69 46.30 6.96
N ARG A 123 11.26 46.43 5.70
CA ARG A 123 10.92 47.74 5.14
C ARG A 123 9.80 48.40 5.95
N LEU A 124 8.73 47.67 6.22
CA LEU A 124 7.60 48.15 7.03
C LEU A 124 8.05 48.59 8.42
N ASN A 125 8.90 47.81 9.09
CA ASN A 125 9.41 48.17 10.41
C ASN A 125 10.28 49.44 10.34
N THR A 126 11.17 49.53 9.35
CA THR A 126 12.08 50.68 9.19
C THR A 126 11.31 51.98 8.94
N TYR A 127 10.29 51.96 8.08
CA TYR A 127 9.40 53.12 7.87
C TYR A 127 8.55 53.42 9.10
N GLY A 128 8.07 52.38 9.78
CA GLY A 128 7.33 52.50 11.02
C GLY A 128 8.11 53.22 12.12
N GLU A 129 9.37 52.83 12.32
CA GLU A 129 10.29 53.45 13.28
C GLU A 129 10.56 54.94 12.96
N GLN A 130 10.58 55.31 11.69
CA GLN A 130 10.74 56.70 11.27
C GLN A 130 9.50 57.56 11.60
N ILE A 131 8.31 56.95 11.58
CA ILE A 131 7.03 57.60 11.89
C ILE A 131 6.82 57.72 13.41
N THR A 132 7.21 56.71 14.20
CA THR A 132 7.01 56.65 15.67
C THR A 132 8.05 57.43 16.49
N LYS A 133 8.76 58.42 15.90
CA LYS A 133 9.71 59.29 16.63
C LYS A 133 9.08 60.07 17.81
N SER A 134 7.77 59.98 18.03
CA SER A 134 6.99 60.55 19.14
C SER A 134 6.87 59.65 20.39
N GLY A 135 7.47 58.46 20.42
CA GLY A 135 7.44 57.59 21.62
C GLY A 135 6.22 56.67 21.75
N GLU A 136 5.38 56.57 20.71
CA GLU A 136 4.27 55.61 20.67
C GLU A 136 4.71 54.21 20.21
N ILE A 137 4.09 53.16 20.79
CA ILE A 137 4.34 51.76 20.48
C ILE A 137 3.87 51.46 19.05
N PHE A 138 4.74 50.88 18.22
CA PHE A 138 4.42 50.48 16.85
C PHE A 138 3.39 49.33 16.80
N ASP A 139 2.10 49.69 16.80
CA ASP A 139 0.97 48.74 16.72
C ASP A 139 0.63 48.35 15.27
N ASN A 140 -0.15 47.28 15.12
CA ASN A 140 -0.59 46.70 13.86
C ASN A 140 -1.38 47.67 12.97
N SER A 141 -2.07 48.66 13.54
CA SER A 141 -2.78 49.71 12.79
C SER A 141 -1.81 50.62 12.05
N ILE A 142 -0.71 51.03 12.71
CA ILE A 142 0.36 51.86 12.11
C ILE A 142 1.06 51.08 11.00
N LYS A 143 1.31 49.78 11.20
CA LYS A 143 1.84 48.88 10.14
C LYS A 143 0.95 48.83 8.90
N LEU A 144 -0.38 48.74 9.06
CA LEU A 144 -1.33 48.70 7.95
C LEU A 144 -1.40 50.04 7.21
N GLY A 145 -1.40 51.16 7.96
CA GLY A 145 -1.29 52.50 7.36
C GLY A 145 0.00 52.69 6.57
N THR A 146 1.13 52.25 7.13
CA THR A 146 2.44 52.30 6.46
C THR A 146 2.47 51.43 5.20
N ALA A 147 1.90 50.22 5.26
CA ALA A 147 1.79 49.35 4.10
C ALA A 147 0.93 49.95 2.98
N SER A 148 -0.19 50.60 3.34
CA SER A 148 -1.07 51.29 2.38
C SER A 148 -0.32 52.42 1.64
N LYS A 149 0.51 53.19 2.36
CA LYS A 149 1.36 54.24 1.77
C LYS A 149 2.46 53.66 0.88
N LEU A 150 3.24 52.68 1.37
CA LEU A 150 4.36 52.08 0.62
C LEU A 150 3.93 51.37 -0.67
N LEU A 151 2.75 50.73 -0.65
CA LEU A 151 2.22 49.99 -1.78
C LEU A 151 1.23 50.81 -2.62
N GLN A 152 1.00 52.08 -2.26
CA GLN A 152 0.05 52.98 -2.92
C GLN A 152 -1.32 52.32 -3.16
N CYS A 153 -1.88 51.67 -2.13
CA CYS A 153 -3.12 50.87 -2.24
C CYS A 153 -4.09 51.11 -1.08
N CYS A 154 -5.38 50.82 -1.30
CA CYS A 154 -6.39 50.83 -0.25
C CYS A 154 -6.42 49.46 0.45
N ILE A 155 -6.24 49.42 1.78
CA ILE A 155 -6.33 48.19 2.57
C ILE A 155 -7.64 48.16 3.36
N LYS A 156 -8.55 47.25 3.01
CA LYS A 156 -9.79 46.99 3.75
C LYS A 156 -9.58 45.83 4.72
N VAL A 157 -9.73 46.06 6.03
CA VAL A 157 -9.54 45.05 7.07
C VAL A 157 -10.86 44.71 7.76
N TYR A 158 -11.28 43.45 7.63
CA TYR A 158 -12.44 42.87 8.30
C TYR A 158 -12.00 42.25 9.63
N GLN A 159 -12.20 42.98 10.73
CA GLN A 159 -11.91 42.51 12.07
C GLN A 159 -13.09 41.70 12.62
N THR A 160 -12.81 40.49 13.09
CA THR A 160 -13.79 39.66 13.80
C THR A 160 -13.37 39.52 15.27
N ASP A 161 -14.24 39.94 16.19
CA ASP A 161 -14.02 39.81 17.63
C ASP A 161 -14.22 38.35 18.12
N SER A 162 -13.92 38.10 19.40
CA SER A 162 -14.08 36.78 20.02
C SER A 162 -15.54 36.31 20.12
N LYS A 163 -16.52 37.21 19.94
CA LYS A 163 -17.96 36.92 19.92
C LYS A 163 -18.51 36.80 18.48
N GLY A 164 -17.64 36.89 17.47
CA GLY A 164 -18.01 36.78 16.06
C GLY A 164 -18.64 38.05 15.46
N LYS A 165 -18.59 39.20 16.14
CA LYS A 165 -19.00 40.50 15.57
C LYS A 165 -17.91 41.04 14.65
N ARG A 166 -18.32 41.66 13.54
CA ARG A 166 -17.43 42.16 12.50
C ARG A 166 -17.39 43.70 12.47
N LYS A 167 -16.21 44.27 12.29
CA LYS A 167 -15.97 45.70 11.99
C LYS A 167 -15.06 45.82 10.78
N ILE A 168 -15.30 46.81 9.94
CA ILE A 168 -14.46 47.13 8.78
C ILE A 168 -13.62 48.36 9.12
N ILE A 169 -12.32 48.30 8.83
CA ILE A 169 -11.39 49.44 8.92
C ILE A 169 -10.73 49.62 7.56
N LYS A 170 -10.67 50.86 7.06
CA LYS A 170 -10.04 51.20 5.78
C LYS A 170 -8.76 52.00 6.05
N TYR A 171 -7.69 51.67 5.34
CA TYR A 171 -6.42 52.41 5.34
C TYR A 171 -6.16 52.88 3.91
N PHE A 172 -5.82 54.16 3.75
CA PHE A 172 -5.64 54.82 2.46
C PHE A 172 -4.25 55.44 2.34
N SER A 173 -3.74 55.53 1.10
CA SER A 173 -2.62 56.40 0.75
C SER A 173 -3.14 57.81 0.47
N GLU A 174 -2.38 58.82 0.91
CA GLU A 174 -2.68 60.25 0.67
C GLU A 174 -2.47 60.64 -0.81
N GLU A 175 -1.66 59.86 -1.55
CA GLU A 175 -1.45 60.00 -2.99
C GLU A 175 -2.53 59.20 -3.75
N GLN A 176 -3.71 59.80 -3.95
CA GLN A 176 -4.78 59.19 -4.74
C GLN A 176 -4.45 59.25 -6.24
N ASN A 177 -4.25 58.08 -6.86
CA ASN A 177 -4.48 57.85 -8.29
C ASN A 177 -4.53 56.37 -8.72
N ASP A 178 -4.50 55.38 -7.80
CA ASP A 178 -4.46 53.96 -8.17
C ASP A 178 -5.63 53.15 -7.56
N ASP A 179 -6.41 52.48 -8.42
CA ASP A 179 -7.64 51.70 -8.11
C ASP A 179 -7.39 50.42 -7.28
N THR A 180 -6.17 50.18 -6.80
CA THR A 180 -5.78 48.90 -6.23
C THR A 180 -6.30 48.78 -4.79
N THR A 181 -7.35 47.98 -4.59
CA THR A 181 -7.90 47.66 -3.27
C THR A 181 -7.56 46.23 -2.87
N ILE A 182 -6.93 46.06 -1.71
CA ILE A 182 -6.67 44.75 -1.11
C ILE A 182 -7.55 44.51 0.11
N VAL A 183 -7.90 43.25 0.35
CA VAL A 183 -8.82 42.84 1.42
C VAL A 183 -8.12 41.91 2.38
N LEU A 184 -8.16 42.23 3.67
CA LEU A 184 -7.59 41.44 4.75
C LEU A 184 -8.68 41.07 5.76
N PHE A 185 -8.51 39.92 6.40
CA PHE A 185 -9.31 39.48 7.53
C PHE A 185 -8.43 39.39 8.77
N GLN A 186 -8.92 39.87 9.90
CA GLN A 186 -8.19 39.86 11.18
C GLN A 186 -9.05 39.17 12.25
N LYS A 187 -8.49 38.15 12.90
CA LYS A 187 -9.15 37.37 13.94
C LYS A 187 -8.32 37.34 15.21
N VAL A 188 -8.98 37.49 16.36
CA VAL A 188 -8.36 37.31 17.69
C VAL A 188 -8.37 35.81 18.04
N GLN A 189 -7.21 35.20 18.25
CA GLN A 189 -7.13 33.83 18.76
C GLN A 189 -7.06 33.82 20.29
N ASN A 190 -8.00 33.10 20.93
CA ASN A 190 -7.90 32.72 22.32
C ASN A 190 -7.00 31.49 22.44
N THR A 191 -5.69 31.70 22.52
CA THR A 191 -4.78 30.69 23.07
C THR A 191 -4.83 30.85 24.58
N GLY A 192 -5.15 29.83 25.36
CA GLY A 192 -5.38 29.89 26.82
C GLY A 192 -4.21 30.36 27.71
N GLN A 193 -3.27 31.13 27.17
CA GLN A 193 -2.21 31.87 27.86
C GLN A 193 -2.46 33.38 27.69
N SER A 194 -2.00 34.20 28.65
CA SER A 194 -2.29 35.63 28.87
C SER A 194 -2.02 36.63 27.72
N HIS A 195 -1.69 36.19 26.51
CA HIS A 195 -1.47 37.05 25.34
C HIS A 195 -2.39 36.68 24.16
N ARG A 196 -3.34 37.57 23.85
CA ARG A 196 -4.19 37.49 22.64
C ARG A 196 -3.32 37.63 21.39
N LYS A 197 -3.19 36.58 20.58
CA LYS A 197 -2.50 36.66 19.27
C LYS A 197 -3.48 36.99 18.15
N LEU A 198 -3.15 37.99 17.35
CA LEU A 198 -3.88 38.33 16.11
C LEU A 198 -3.46 37.41 14.97
N ARG A 199 -4.42 36.97 14.16
CA ARG A 199 -4.19 36.21 12.93
C ARG A 199 -4.76 36.97 11.76
N TYR A 200 -3.96 37.12 10.70
CA TYR A 200 -4.38 37.69 9.43
C TYR A 200 -4.59 36.63 8.36
N SER A 201 -5.52 36.91 7.45
CA SER A 201 -5.83 36.20 6.21
C SER A 201 -6.09 37.22 5.11
N PHE A 202 -6.05 36.81 3.84
CA PHE A 202 -6.35 37.71 2.71
C PHE A 202 -7.61 37.30 1.97
N GLY A 203 -8.24 38.27 1.32
CA GLY A 203 -9.40 38.11 0.47
C GLY A 203 -9.04 37.88 -0.98
N MET A 204 -9.76 36.98 -1.64
CA MET A 204 -9.66 36.71 -3.07
C MET A 204 -11.01 36.95 -3.74
N ASN A 205 -11.01 37.64 -4.88
CA ASN A 205 -12.21 37.92 -5.66
C ASN A 205 -12.92 36.62 -6.09
N LEU A 206 -14.26 36.64 -6.12
CA LEU A 206 -15.09 35.48 -6.44
C LEU A 206 -14.80 34.89 -7.82
N CYS A 207 -14.63 35.70 -8.87
CA CYS A 207 -14.42 35.25 -10.24
C CYS A 207 -13.09 34.50 -10.37
N TYR A 208 -12.01 35.08 -9.83
CA TYR A 208 -10.69 34.46 -9.81
C TYR A 208 -10.68 33.18 -8.95
N ALA A 209 -11.31 33.22 -7.77
CA ALA A 209 -11.43 32.06 -6.90
C ALA A 209 -12.25 30.93 -7.52
N LYS A 210 -13.35 31.22 -8.23
CA LYS A 210 -14.18 30.22 -8.93
C LYS A 210 -13.37 29.48 -9.99
N ARG A 211 -12.55 30.20 -10.78
CA ARG A 211 -11.65 29.59 -11.78
C ARG A 211 -10.68 28.60 -11.13
N LEU A 212 -9.97 29.05 -10.09
CA LEU A 212 -9.00 28.21 -9.37
C LEU A 212 -9.67 27.03 -8.65
N ARG A 213 -10.88 27.22 -8.10
CA ARG A 213 -11.69 26.13 -7.53
C ARG A 213 -12.11 25.10 -8.58
N ARG A 214 -12.50 25.52 -9.79
CA ARG A 214 -12.86 24.62 -10.89
C ARG A 214 -11.66 23.79 -11.37
N GLU A 215 -10.48 24.39 -11.46
CA GLU A 215 -9.23 23.70 -11.76
C GLU A 215 -8.90 22.67 -10.67
N SER A 216 -8.96 23.09 -9.40
CA SER A 216 -8.73 22.22 -8.25
C SER A 216 -9.73 21.05 -8.19
N LEU A 217 -11.01 21.31 -8.47
CA LEU A 217 -12.05 20.29 -8.50
C LEU A 217 -11.76 19.25 -9.58
N SER A 218 -11.34 19.66 -10.79
CA SER A 218 -10.94 18.73 -11.85
C SER A 218 -9.85 17.77 -11.38
N VAL A 219 -8.82 18.31 -10.74
CA VAL A 219 -7.68 17.51 -10.25
C VAL A 219 -8.14 16.52 -9.18
N ILE A 220 -8.95 16.98 -8.22
CA ILE A 220 -9.48 16.13 -7.14
C ILE A 220 -10.37 15.02 -7.70
N LEU A 221 -11.25 15.32 -8.67
CA LEU A 221 -12.14 14.32 -9.26
C LEU A 221 -11.39 13.31 -10.14
N LYS A 222 -10.31 13.73 -10.83
CA LYS A 222 -9.39 12.81 -11.53
C LYS A 222 -8.69 11.87 -10.55
N GLU A 223 -8.27 12.36 -9.40
CA GLU A 223 -7.70 11.52 -8.33
C GLU A 223 -8.73 10.57 -7.70
N ALA A 224 -10.02 10.93 -7.74
CA ALA A 224 -11.12 10.03 -7.38
C ALA A 224 -11.42 8.98 -8.47
N GLN A 225 -10.66 8.97 -9.57
CA GLN A 225 -10.82 8.03 -10.71
C GLN A 225 -12.19 8.12 -11.39
N LEU A 226 -12.79 9.31 -11.41
CA LEU A 226 -14.03 9.55 -12.14
C LEU A 226 -13.79 9.57 -13.66
N HIS A 227 -14.79 9.12 -14.42
CA HIS A 227 -14.74 9.17 -15.88
C HIS A 227 -14.60 10.63 -16.36
N PRO A 228 -13.75 10.93 -17.36
CA PRO A 228 -13.54 12.30 -17.85
C PRO A 228 -14.84 13.05 -18.19
N ASP A 229 -15.82 12.34 -18.76
CA ASP A 229 -17.12 12.93 -19.13
C ASP A 229 -17.91 13.39 -17.89
N ILE A 230 -17.94 12.57 -16.83
CA ILE A 230 -18.58 12.94 -15.55
C ILE A 230 -17.87 14.16 -14.94
N ILE A 231 -16.54 14.21 -15.03
CA ILE A 231 -15.77 15.35 -14.52
C ILE A 231 -16.14 16.63 -15.27
N LEU A 232 -16.18 16.57 -16.61
CA LEU A 232 -16.56 17.72 -17.44
C LEU A 232 -17.98 18.18 -17.14
N ASP A 233 -18.91 17.24 -16.98
CA ASP A 233 -20.31 17.51 -16.66
C ASP A 233 -20.46 18.20 -15.29
N ILE A 234 -19.84 17.64 -14.24
CA ILE A 234 -19.78 18.27 -12.91
C ILE A 234 -19.18 19.68 -13.01
N GLN A 235 -18.10 19.86 -13.77
CA GLN A 235 -17.46 21.17 -13.88
C GLN A 235 -18.33 22.24 -14.55
N ASN A 236 -19.17 21.83 -15.50
CA ASN A 236 -20.05 22.73 -16.26
C ASN A 236 -21.34 23.05 -15.50
N ASN A 237 -21.90 22.07 -14.79
CA ASN A 237 -23.24 22.16 -14.23
C ASN A 237 -23.28 22.36 -12.70
N LEU A 238 -22.15 22.22 -11.99
CA LEU A 238 -22.09 22.45 -10.55
C LEU A 238 -22.29 23.94 -10.20
N ASN A 239 -23.29 24.23 -9.36
CA ASN A 239 -23.40 25.53 -8.72
C ASN A 239 -22.38 25.63 -7.56
N TYR A 240 -21.28 26.36 -7.78
CA TYR A 240 -20.18 26.51 -6.81
C TYR A 240 -20.54 27.24 -5.50
N ASN A 241 -21.77 27.74 -5.38
CA ASN A 241 -22.32 28.37 -4.18
C ASN A 241 -23.18 27.39 -3.34
N GLU A 242 -23.59 26.26 -3.90
CA GLU A 242 -24.41 25.25 -3.21
C GLU A 242 -23.54 24.22 -2.47
N ASN A 243 -24.18 23.44 -1.60
CA ASN A 243 -23.52 22.33 -0.92
C ASN A 243 -23.15 21.26 -1.95
N PHE A 244 -21.84 21.06 -2.18
CA PHE A 244 -21.32 20.09 -3.14
C PHE A 244 -21.90 18.69 -2.97
N LEU A 245 -22.01 18.21 -1.72
CA LEU A 245 -22.57 16.88 -1.43
C LEU A 245 -24.05 16.80 -1.85
N LEU A 246 -24.83 17.84 -1.61
CA LEU A 246 -26.25 17.87 -1.98
C LEU A 246 -26.43 18.08 -3.48
N ALA A 247 -25.55 18.85 -4.12
CA ALA A 247 -25.52 18.99 -5.58
C ALA A 247 -25.21 17.65 -6.28
N LEU A 248 -24.32 16.81 -5.72
CA LEU A 248 -24.11 15.45 -6.23
C LEU A 248 -25.36 14.59 -6.10
N LEU A 249 -26.05 14.68 -4.95
CA LEU A 249 -27.25 13.87 -4.66
C LEU A 249 -28.48 14.30 -5.48
N GLY A 250 -28.60 15.58 -5.80
CA GLY A 250 -29.70 16.14 -6.59
C GLY A 250 -29.57 15.96 -8.10
N ASN A 251 -28.42 15.47 -8.59
CA ASN A 251 -28.14 15.31 -10.03
C ASN A 251 -27.88 13.83 -10.39
N SER A 252 -27.61 13.55 -11.66
CA SER A 252 -27.24 12.23 -12.18
C SER A 252 -25.91 11.70 -11.62
N TRP A 253 -25.13 12.52 -10.92
CA TRP A 253 -23.80 12.17 -10.39
C TRP A 253 -23.82 11.44 -9.04
N ARG A 254 -25.00 11.10 -8.51
CA ARG A 254 -25.13 10.38 -7.23
C ARG A 254 -24.35 9.06 -7.18
N GLU A 255 -24.16 8.40 -8.32
CA GLU A 255 -23.38 7.15 -8.45
C GLU A 255 -21.87 7.36 -8.26
N SER A 256 -21.39 8.61 -8.34
CA SER A 256 -19.99 8.98 -8.06
C SER A 256 -19.68 9.09 -6.56
N LEU A 257 -20.70 9.09 -5.68
CA LEU A 257 -20.51 9.23 -4.24
C LEU A 257 -19.57 8.19 -3.62
N PRO A 258 -19.66 6.88 -3.95
CA PRO A 258 -18.72 5.88 -3.46
C PRO A 258 -17.26 6.18 -3.81
N GLN A 259 -16.98 6.66 -5.03
CA GLN A 259 -15.63 7.00 -5.45
C GLN A 259 -15.09 8.24 -4.72
N ILE A 260 -15.98 9.21 -4.45
CA ILE A 260 -15.64 10.46 -3.77
C ILE A 260 -15.52 10.27 -2.26
N PHE A 261 -16.45 9.58 -1.60
CA PHE A 261 -16.55 9.47 -0.14
C PHE A 261 -16.10 8.12 0.41
N GLY A 262 -15.81 7.13 -0.44
CA GLY A 262 -15.32 5.81 -0.05
C GLY A 262 -13.90 5.83 0.53
N SER A 263 -13.15 6.93 0.38
CA SER A 263 -11.98 7.17 1.23
C SER A 263 -11.91 8.62 1.67
N PRO A 264 -11.33 8.88 2.85
CA PRO A 264 -11.27 10.22 3.42
C PRO A 264 -10.34 11.20 2.72
N TYR A 265 -9.41 10.70 1.90
CA TYR A 265 -8.50 11.54 1.13
C TYR A 265 -9.25 12.55 0.25
N ILE A 266 -10.24 12.08 -0.54
CA ILE A 266 -10.93 12.94 -1.50
C ILE A 266 -11.84 13.96 -0.80
N PRO A 267 -12.69 13.60 0.19
CA PRO A 267 -13.49 14.57 0.94
C PRO A 267 -12.62 15.56 1.72
N GLN A 268 -11.45 15.14 2.22
CA GLN A 268 -10.52 16.06 2.86
C GLN A 268 -9.95 17.08 1.86
N ARG A 269 -9.58 16.65 0.64
CA ARG A 269 -9.14 17.57 -0.41
C ARG A 269 -10.26 18.50 -0.88
N LEU A 270 -11.48 17.98 -1.03
CA LEU A 270 -12.66 18.79 -1.32
C LEU A 270 -12.89 19.85 -0.22
N LEU A 271 -12.78 19.48 1.05
CA LEU A 271 -12.86 20.40 2.18
C LEU A 271 -11.76 21.46 2.11
N TYR A 272 -10.52 21.08 1.79
CA TYR A 272 -9.41 22.02 1.60
C TYR A 272 -9.57 22.92 0.36
N ALA A 273 -10.32 22.46 -0.64
CA ALA A 273 -10.74 23.25 -1.80
C ALA A 273 -12.01 24.10 -1.53
N GLY A 274 -12.49 24.11 -0.27
CA GLY A 274 -13.62 24.93 0.17
C GLY A 274 -14.99 24.36 -0.18
N PHE A 275 -15.10 23.08 -0.53
CA PHE A 275 -16.38 22.39 -0.70
C PHE A 275 -16.86 21.81 0.63
N ASN A 276 -18.18 21.83 0.86
CA ASN A 276 -18.73 21.18 2.04
C ASN A 276 -18.92 19.68 1.78
N THR A 277 -18.37 18.87 2.67
CA THR A 277 -18.45 17.40 2.63
C THR A 277 -19.21 16.84 3.82
N ASN A 278 -19.71 17.68 4.73
CA ASN A 278 -20.36 17.26 5.96
C ASN A 278 -21.82 16.80 5.70
N PRO A 279 -22.15 15.51 5.88
CA PRO A 279 -23.50 14.98 5.67
C PRO A 279 -24.53 15.50 6.68
N TYR A 280 -24.10 16.07 7.83
CA TYR A 280 -25.02 16.68 8.79
C TYR A 280 -25.54 18.05 8.36
N GLN A 281 -24.92 18.69 7.36
CA GLN A 281 -25.33 20.04 6.97
C GLN A 281 -26.79 20.02 6.50
N LEU A 282 -27.58 20.95 7.03
CA LEU A 282 -28.98 21.08 6.70
C LEU A 282 -29.18 22.01 5.52
N GLU A 283 -29.97 21.55 4.57
CA GLU A 283 -30.55 22.39 3.52
C GLU A 283 -32.06 22.16 3.56
N LYS A 284 -32.84 23.25 3.68
CA LYS A 284 -34.29 23.18 3.86
C LYS A 284 -34.72 22.25 5.02
N SER A 285 -33.95 22.25 6.12
CA SER A 285 -34.17 21.49 7.37
C SER A 285 -33.87 19.97 7.34
N VAL A 286 -33.49 19.41 6.19
CA VAL A 286 -33.14 17.99 6.04
C VAL A 286 -31.64 17.81 5.76
N SER A 287 -31.09 16.64 6.12
CA SER A 287 -29.65 16.33 5.92
C SER A 287 -29.40 15.55 4.63
N ALA A 288 -28.12 15.32 4.29
CA ALA A 288 -27.76 14.46 3.16
C ALA A 288 -28.32 13.03 3.29
N PHE A 289 -28.47 12.52 4.52
CA PHE A 289 -29.07 11.20 4.76
C PHE A 289 -30.52 11.11 4.29
N PHE A 290 -31.28 12.20 4.42
CA PHE A 290 -32.67 12.25 3.96
C PHE A 290 -32.76 12.05 2.45
N TYR A 291 -31.92 12.77 1.69
CA TYR A 291 -31.88 12.64 0.23
C TYR A 291 -31.39 11.27 -0.23
N CYS A 292 -30.48 10.63 0.51
CA CYS A 292 -30.03 9.26 0.22
C CYS A 292 -31.08 8.19 0.51
N ALA A 293 -31.94 8.39 1.52
CA ALA A 293 -32.84 7.34 2.02
C ALA A 293 -33.88 6.90 0.97
N GLY A 294 -34.30 7.82 0.09
CA GLY A 294 -35.27 7.55 -0.97
C GLY A 294 -34.66 7.04 -2.28
N LEU A 295 -33.33 6.84 -2.34
CA LEU A 295 -32.67 6.36 -3.55
C LEU A 295 -32.86 4.85 -3.72
N ASP A 296 -32.96 4.41 -4.97
CA ASP A 296 -33.09 2.98 -5.31
C ASP A 296 -31.89 2.15 -4.86
N THR A 297 -30.75 2.78 -4.54
CA THR A 297 -29.53 2.15 -4.03
C THR A 297 -29.24 2.58 -2.58
N TYR A 298 -28.91 1.65 -1.68
CA TYR A 298 -28.41 1.99 -0.33
C TYR A 298 -26.93 2.41 -0.28
N HIS A 299 -26.16 2.15 -1.34
CA HIS A 299 -24.70 2.34 -1.32
C HIS A 299 -24.29 3.78 -0.98
N PRO A 300 -24.89 4.84 -1.57
CA PRO A 300 -24.58 6.22 -1.19
C PRO A 300 -24.89 6.51 0.28
N PHE A 301 -25.98 5.94 0.82
CA PHE A 301 -26.37 6.12 2.21
C PHE A 301 -25.31 5.56 3.15
N TYR A 302 -24.92 4.29 2.98
CA TYR A 302 -23.93 3.65 3.84
C TYR A 302 -22.55 4.29 3.70
N THR A 303 -22.14 4.70 2.50
CA THR A 303 -20.87 5.45 2.32
C THR A 303 -20.84 6.72 3.17
N LEU A 304 -21.90 7.54 3.14
CA LEU A 304 -21.98 8.75 3.96
C LEU A 304 -22.10 8.43 5.47
N TYR A 305 -22.79 7.34 5.81
CA TYR A 305 -22.93 6.90 7.20
C TYR A 305 -21.57 6.52 7.78
N TYR A 306 -20.80 5.69 7.09
CA TYR A 306 -19.45 5.28 7.52
C TYR A 306 -18.46 6.45 7.55
N TYR A 307 -18.55 7.36 6.58
CA TYR A 307 -17.78 8.61 6.58
C TYR A 307 -18.05 9.44 7.84
N ALA A 308 -19.31 9.60 8.22
CA ALA A 308 -19.69 10.32 9.44
C ALA A 308 -19.32 9.56 10.73
N ALA A 309 -19.58 8.24 10.77
CA ALA A 309 -19.38 7.39 11.95
C ALA A 309 -17.90 7.32 12.37
N ASN A 310 -16.99 7.39 11.41
CA ASN A 310 -15.56 7.47 11.64
C ASN A 310 -15.06 8.91 11.87
N CYS A 311 -15.92 9.84 12.29
CA CYS A 311 -15.57 11.25 12.49
C CYS A 311 -14.91 11.89 11.25
N PHE A 312 -15.43 11.64 10.05
CA PHE A 312 -14.81 12.08 8.78
C PHE A 312 -13.42 11.47 8.53
N TYR A 313 -13.17 10.29 9.15
CA TYR A 313 -11.90 9.55 9.25
C TYR A 313 -10.72 10.43 9.69
N THR A 314 -10.86 11.13 10.80
CA THR A 314 -9.70 11.73 11.47
C THR A 314 -8.71 10.63 11.88
N HIS A 315 -7.42 10.78 11.53
CA HIS A 315 -6.33 9.78 11.64
C HIS A 315 -6.22 8.98 12.97
N LYS A 316 -6.86 9.42 14.05
CA LYS A 316 -6.73 8.79 15.38
C LYS A 316 -7.95 7.98 15.81
N ASN A 317 -9.10 8.15 15.16
CA ASN A 317 -10.37 7.68 15.68
C ASN A 317 -11.15 6.97 14.57
N SER A 318 -11.60 5.75 14.86
CA SER A 318 -12.35 4.89 13.96
C SER A 318 -13.30 4.03 14.81
N ILE A 319 -14.38 3.53 14.22
CA ILE A 319 -15.24 2.52 14.86
C ILE A 319 -14.47 1.24 15.25
N ARG A 320 -13.25 1.03 14.75
CA ARG A 320 -12.36 -0.07 15.18
C ARG A 320 -11.40 0.28 16.32
N CYS A 321 -11.15 1.58 16.54
CA CYS A 321 -10.39 2.08 17.69
C CYS A 321 -11.34 2.98 18.50
N PRO A 322 -12.24 2.36 19.29
CA PRO A 322 -13.29 3.07 20.00
C PRO A 322 -12.69 4.16 20.89
N SER A 323 -13.22 5.36 20.72
CA SER A 323 -12.90 6.49 21.58
C SER A 323 -14.16 7.28 21.86
N PHE A 324 -14.09 8.14 22.88
CA PHE A 324 -15.21 9.03 23.22
C PHE A 324 -15.67 9.89 22.03
N GLN A 325 -14.76 10.23 21.11
CA GLN A 325 -15.12 10.99 19.90
C GLN A 325 -15.98 10.17 18.94
N ILE A 326 -15.69 8.88 18.76
CA ILE A 326 -16.47 7.97 17.91
C ILE A 326 -17.84 7.70 18.54
N ALA A 327 -17.87 7.46 19.86
CA ALA A 327 -19.13 7.31 20.58
C ALA A 327 -20.04 8.54 20.39
N ASN A 328 -19.48 9.75 20.49
CA ASN A 328 -20.22 11.00 20.24
C ASN A 328 -20.66 11.15 18.78
N ALA A 329 -19.83 10.75 17.81
CA ALA A 329 -20.22 10.78 16.40
C ALA A 329 -21.43 9.89 16.13
N LEU A 330 -21.44 8.66 16.67
CA LEU A 330 -22.59 7.75 16.55
C LEU A 330 -23.85 8.33 17.21
N VAL A 331 -23.74 8.98 18.37
CA VAL A 331 -24.86 9.69 19.03
C VAL A 331 -25.40 10.83 18.16
N ASN A 332 -24.52 11.63 17.56
CA ASN A 332 -24.91 12.73 16.67
C ASN A 332 -25.60 12.22 15.40
N ILE A 333 -25.10 11.12 14.81
CA ILE A 333 -25.72 10.45 13.67
C ILE A 333 -27.10 9.96 14.04
N GLY A 334 -27.24 9.18 15.12
CA GLY A 334 -28.54 8.68 15.57
C GLY A 334 -29.55 9.80 15.80
N SER A 335 -29.14 10.88 16.46
CA SER A 335 -29.98 12.06 16.68
C SER A 335 -30.42 12.74 15.37
N ARG A 336 -29.54 12.81 14.37
CA ARG A 336 -29.87 13.39 13.06
C ARG A 336 -30.81 12.47 12.26
N LEU A 337 -30.51 11.18 12.20
CA LEU A 337 -31.32 10.17 11.53
C LEU A 337 -32.75 10.13 12.10
N GLN A 338 -32.90 10.21 13.43
CA GLN A 338 -34.21 10.28 14.07
C GLN A 338 -34.99 11.54 13.65
N ARG A 339 -34.34 12.70 13.58
CA ARG A 339 -34.99 13.94 13.12
C ARG A 339 -35.39 13.85 11.65
N ASP A 340 -34.52 13.35 10.78
CA ASP A 340 -34.84 13.14 9.36
C ASP A 340 -36.02 12.16 9.19
N PHE A 341 -36.05 11.08 9.98
CA PHE A 341 -37.14 10.10 9.98
C PHE A 341 -38.46 10.69 10.48
N LEU A 342 -38.45 11.55 11.50
CA LEU A 342 -39.66 12.26 11.97
C LEU A 342 -40.20 13.23 10.89
N ILE A 343 -39.32 13.95 10.19
CA ILE A 343 -39.71 14.85 9.09
C ILE A 343 -40.34 14.04 7.93
N LEU A 344 -39.74 12.89 7.58
CA LEU A 344 -40.28 11.97 6.58
C LEU A 344 -41.71 11.53 6.92
N ASN A 345 -41.99 11.25 8.19
CA ASN A 345 -43.32 10.85 8.64
C ASN A 345 -44.34 11.99 8.59
N ASN A 346 -43.91 13.23 8.81
CA ASN A 346 -44.81 14.36 9.10
C ASN A 346 -45.11 15.33 7.96
N ALA A 347 -44.32 15.46 6.88
CA ALA A 347 -44.52 16.61 5.98
C ALA A 347 -43.99 16.59 4.53
N TYR A 348 -43.19 15.62 4.08
CA TYR A 348 -42.58 15.69 2.72
C TYR A 348 -43.19 14.69 1.73
N PRO A 349 -43.61 15.11 0.52
CA PRO A 349 -43.92 14.19 -0.56
C PRO A 349 -42.60 13.69 -1.15
N LEU A 350 -42.12 12.55 -0.63
CA LEU A 350 -41.35 11.63 -1.46
C LEU A 350 -42.40 10.78 -2.17
N ASP A 351 -42.74 11.11 -3.42
CA ASP A 351 -43.41 10.15 -4.31
C ASP A 351 -42.65 8.81 -4.29
N CYS A 352 -43.31 7.68 -4.58
CA CYS A 352 -42.82 6.28 -4.74
C CYS A 352 -41.67 5.73 -3.83
N GLY A 353 -40.61 6.47 -3.52
CA GLY A 353 -39.50 6.15 -2.62
C GLY A 353 -39.74 6.39 -1.11
N ARG A 354 -40.93 6.84 -0.66
CA ARG A 354 -41.22 6.99 0.78
C ARG A 354 -41.11 5.66 1.55
N THR A 355 -41.68 4.58 1.00
CA THR A 355 -41.61 3.24 1.63
C THR A 355 -40.17 2.77 1.77
N LEU A 356 -39.36 3.04 0.74
CA LEU A 356 -37.94 2.75 0.73
C LEU A 356 -37.16 3.57 1.77
N ALA A 357 -37.43 4.87 1.84
CA ALA A 357 -36.83 5.74 2.85
C ALA A 357 -37.17 5.28 4.27
N VAL A 358 -38.44 4.93 4.55
CA VAL A 358 -38.87 4.40 5.85
C VAL A 358 -38.08 3.12 6.19
N LYS A 359 -38.03 2.16 5.26
CA LYS A 359 -37.28 0.90 5.42
C LYS A 359 -35.79 1.16 5.70
N THR A 360 -35.18 2.09 4.96
CA THR A 360 -33.77 2.50 5.14
C THR A 360 -33.52 3.04 6.53
N PHE A 361 -34.35 3.99 6.98
CA PHE A 361 -34.23 4.60 8.30
C PHE A 361 -34.43 3.59 9.43
N GLU A 362 -35.41 2.69 9.32
CA GLU A 362 -35.63 1.62 10.30
C GLU A 362 -34.40 0.70 10.44
N GLY A 363 -33.77 0.31 9.33
CA GLY A 363 -32.57 -0.51 9.33
C GLY A 363 -31.35 0.21 9.92
N ILE A 364 -31.05 1.42 9.44
CA ILE A 364 -29.85 2.13 9.87
C ILE A 364 -29.93 2.61 11.32
N LEU A 365 -31.11 2.99 11.83
CA LEU A 365 -31.26 3.37 13.24
C LEU A 365 -30.91 2.20 14.17
N LYS A 366 -31.28 0.97 13.78
CA LYS A 366 -30.89 -0.24 14.53
C LYS A 366 -29.39 -0.52 14.43
N LEU A 367 -28.80 -0.38 13.25
CA LEU A 367 -27.34 -0.52 13.08
C LEU A 367 -26.58 0.49 13.94
N ASN A 368 -27.04 1.75 13.94
CA ASN A 368 -26.42 2.82 14.72
C ASN A 368 -26.53 2.55 16.22
N ALA A 369 -27.68 2.06 16.70
CA ALA A 369 -27.85 1.65 18.09
C ALA A 369 -26.89 0.50 18.48
N PHE A 370 -26.76 -0.51 17.62
CA PHE A 370 -25.81 -1.62 17.81
C PHE A 370 -24.37 -1.13 17.93
N GLN A 371 -23.91 -0.36 16.93
CA GLN A 371 -22.56 0.19 16.91
C GLN A 371 -22.33 1.09 18.13
N LYS A 372 -23.28 1.95 18.48
CA LYS A 372 -23.19 2.81 19.66
C LYS A 372 -22.97 2.00 20.94
N ASN A 373 -23.73 0.92 21.15
CA ASN A 373 -23.61 0.08 22.35
C ASN A 373 -22.25 -0.63 22.41
N VAL A 374 -21.85 -1.29 21.32
CA VAL A 374 -20.56 -2.01 21.26
C VAL A 374 -19.37 -1.05 21.48
N ILE A 375 -19.36 0.11 20.80
CA ILE A 375 -18.31 1.11 20.94
C ILE A 375 -18.26 1.69 22.35
N HIS A 376 -19.43 1.94 22.95
CA HIS A 376 -19.51 2.42 24.33
C HIS A 376 -18.94 1.40 25.32
N ASP A 377 -19.34 0.13 25.20
CA ASP A 377 -18.84 -0.94 26.05
C ASP A 377 -17.33 -1.12 25.93
N ILE A 378 -16.79 -1.14 24.70
CA ILE A 378 -15.33 -1.26 24.48
C ILE A 378 -14.59 -0.04 25.06
N THR A 379 -15.11 1.16 24.85
CA THR A 379 -14.48 2.39 25.40
C THR A 379 -14.45 2.35 26.93
N LYS A 380 -15.53 1.88 27.57
CA LYS A 380 -15.59 1.71 29.02
C LYS A 380 -14.61 0.64 29.52
N ILE A 381 -14.49 -0.48 28.82
CA ILE A 381 -13.51 -1.52 29.16
C ILE A 381 -12.08 -0.96 29.08
N HIS A 382 -11.75 -0.16 28.07
CA HIS A 382 -10.44 0.50 27.97
C HIS A 382 -10.19 1.50 29.12
N GLU A 383 -11.22 2.20 29.61
CA GLU A 383 -11.10 3.12 30.75
C GLU A 383 -10.83 2.38 32.07
N ASP A 384 -11.43 1.20 32.24
CA ASP A 384 -11.29 0.38 33.45
C ASP A 384 -9.87 -0.25 33.60
N TYR A 385 -9.06 -0.31 32.53
CA TYR A 385 -7.72 -0.91 32.53
C TYR A 385 -6.63 0.13 32.19
N SER A 386 -5.92 0.64 33.21
CA SER A 386 -4.89 1.68 33.04
C SER A 386 -3.45 1.17 32.79
N VAL A 387 -3.20 -0.15 32.89
CA VAL A 387 -1.89 -0.76 32.60
C VAL A 387 -2.08 -2.12 31.91
N SER A 388 -1.39 -2.30 30.79
CA SER A 388 -1.41 -3.45 29.89
C SER A 388 -1.28 -4.83 30.57
N GLN A 389 -2.40 -5.48 30.87
CA GLN A 389 -2.48 -6.95 30.95
C GLN A 389 -3.46 -7.44 29.87
N ASN A 390 -2.87 -7.91 28.78
CA ASN A 390 -3.42 -8.05 27.41
C ASN A 390 -4.54 -9.09 27.23
N PHE A 391 -4.94 -9.84 28.26
CA PHE A 391 -5.85 -10.99 28.10
C PHE A 391 -7.26 -10.70 28.59
N ASP A 392 -7.44 -10.28 29.86
CA ASP A 392 -8.76 -10.13 30.47
C ASP A 392 -9.56 -8.98 29.85
N GLU A 393 -8.88 -7.89 29.54
CA GLU A 393 -9.43 -6.77 28.77
C GLU A 393 -9.96 -7.27 27.41
N LYS A 394 -9.17 -8.05 26.69
CA LYS A 394 -9.52 -8.60 25.37
C LYS A 394 -10.64 -9.64 25.45
N LYS A 395 -10.61 -10.52 26.45
CA LYS A 395 -11.70 -11.48 26.76
C LYS A 395 -13.01 -10.73 27.01
N ARG A 396 -13.00 -9.66 27.82
CA ARG A 396 -14.18 -8.82 28.09
C ARG A 396 -14.69 -8.10 26.84
N ILE A 397 -13.80 -7.56 26.02
CA ILE A 397 -14.16 -6.96 24.72
C ILE A 397 -14.85 -8.00 23.84
N PHE A 398 -14.27 -9.20 23.71
CA PHE A 398 -14.84 -10.27 22.90
C PHE A 398 -16.22 -10.71 23.40
N ILE A 399 -16.38 -10.85 24.72
CA ILE A 399 -17.67 -11.14 25.36
C ILE A 399 -18.69 -10.03 25.07
N SER A 400 -18.31 -8.75 25.18
CA SER A 400 -19.21 -7.63 24.89
C SER A 400 -19.67 -7.63 23.43
N ILE A 401 -18.76 -7.84 22.48
CA ILE A 401 -19.08 -7.91 21.05
C ILE A 401 -20.09 -9.05 20.80
N LEU A 402 -19.81 -10.25 21.29
CA LEU A 402 -20.68 -11.42 21.08
C LEU A 402 -22.05 -11.29 21.76
N LYS A 403 -22.11 -10.72 22.97
CA LYS A 403 -23.38 -10.45 23.68
C LYS A 403 -24.26 -9.48 22.91
N ASN A 404 -23.67 -8.36 22.48
CA ASN A 404 -24.39 -7.36 21.69
C ASN A 404 -24.83 -7.97 20.34
N TYR A 405 -23.96 -8.75 19.68
CA TYR A 405 -24.31 -9.43 18.43
C TYR A 405 -25.48 -10.41 18.62
N GLU A 406 -25.45 -11.27 19.64
CA GLU A 406 -26.50 -12.24 19.93
C GLU A 406 -27.87 -11.56 20.12
N SER A 407 -27.90 -10.41 20.81
CA SER A 407 -29.14 -9.67 21.06
C SER A 407 -29.85 -9.14 19.80
N LEU A 408 -29.11 -9.00 18.69
CA LEU A 408 -29.57 -8.38 17.45
C LEU A 408 -29.44 -9.28 16.23
N ALA A 409 -28.72 -10.40 16.33
CA ALA A 409 -28.47 -11.31 15.23
C ALA A 409 -29.74 -11.94 14.67
N MET A 410 -30.83 -11.95 15.45
CA MET A 410 -32.14 -12.52 15.13
C MET A 410 -33.25 -11.66 15.73
N HIS A 411 -33.70 -10.62 15.02
CA HIS A 411 -34.83 -9.80 15.45
C HIS A 411 -36.11 -10.27 14.74
N GLY A 412 -37.16 -10.64 15.50
CA GLY A 412 -38.45 -11.13 14.98
C GLY A 412 -38.90 -12.46 15.60
N LYS A 413 -40.16 -12.86 15.36
CA LYS A 413 -40.66 -14.19 15.80
C LYS A 413 -39.94 -15.30 15.03
N LEU A 414 -39.64 -16.43 15.68
CA LEU A 414 -38.92 -17.58 15.09
C LEU A 414 -39.49 -18.04 13.74
N SER A 415 -40.83 -17.95 13.59
CA SER A 415 -41.57 -18.29 12.37
C SER A 415 -41.41 -17.29 11.21
N GLU A 416 -40.90 -16.08 11.47
CA GLU A 416 -40.80 -14.97 10.51
C GLU A 416 -39.36 -14.48 10.30
N ILE A 417 -38.37 -15.06 10.99
CA ILE A 417 -36.98 -14.59 10.97
C ILE A 417 -36.42 -14.49 9.56
N LEU A 418 -36.66 -15.48 8.70
CA LEU A 418 -36.18 -15.45 7.32
C LEU A 418 -36.79 -14.28 6.52
N ARG A 419 -38.11 -14.05 6.64
CA ARG A 419 -38.78 -12.93 5.98
C ARG A 419 -38.28 -11.59 6.50
N TYR A 420 -38.05 -11.51 7.81
CA TYR A 420 -37.51 -10.31 8.42
C TYR A 420 -36.04 -10.06 8.01
N TYR A 421 -35.24 -11.12 7.90
CA TYR A 421 -33.88 -11.06 7.37
C TYR A 421 -33.87 -10.57 5.92
N ILE A 422 -34.68 -11.16 5.04
CA ILE A 422 -34.82 -10.72 3.64
C ILE A 422 -35.26 -9.25 3.59
N LYS A 423 -36.23 -8.86 4.42
CA LYS A 423 -36.68 -7.47 4.52
C LYS A 423 -35.53 -6.54 4.92
N PHE A 424 -34.75 -6.85 5.96
CA PHE A 424 -33.70 -5.96 6.48
C PHE A 424 -32.27 -6.46 6.15
N LYS A 425 -32.08 -7.08 4.99
CA LYS A 425 -30.82 -7.74 4.64
C LYS A 425 -29.61 -6.80 4.76
N ASP A 426 -29.67 -5.60 4.18
CA ASP A 426 -28.53 -4.67 4.21
C ASP A 426 -28.13 -4.33 5.66
N PHE A 427 -29.10 -4.20 6.56
CA PHE A 427 -28.83 -3.99 7.99
C PHE A 427 -28.06 -5.18 8.58
N TYR A 428 -28.53 -6.41 8.32
CA TYR A 428 -27.91 -7.64 8.82
C TYR A 428 -26.51 -7.89 8.26
N GLU A 429 -26.32 -7.65 6.97
CA GLU A 429 -25.02 -7.71 6.30
C GLU A 429 -24.04 -6.70 6.94
N ASN A 430 -24.45 -5.46 7.19
CA ASN A 430 -23.60 -4.46 7.84
C ASN A 430 -23.30 -4.79 9.32
N ILE A 431 -24.23 -5.41 10.06
CA ILE A 431 -23.95 -5.94 11.41
C ILE A 431 -22.87 -7.01 11.36
N ASP A 432 -22.96 -7.94 10.41
CA ASP A 432 -22.01 -9.05 10.31
C ASP A 432 -20.63 -8.54 9.94
N HIS A 433 -20.54 -7.64 8.95
CA HIS A 433 -19.30 -6.99 8.58
C HIS A 433 -18.69 -6.20 9.75
N PHE A 434 -19.48 -5.44 10.51
CA PHE A 434 -18.99 -4.71 11.68
C PHE A 434 -18.55 -5.64 12.83
N THR A 435 -19.27 -6.73 13.07
CA THR A 435 -18.93 -7.71 14.10
C THR A 435 -17.66 -8.47 13.73
N CYS A 436 -17.59 -8.93 12.48
CA CYS A 436 -16.42 -9.52 11.85
C CYS A 436 -15.19 -8.64 12.06
N LEU A 437 -15.32 -7.36 11.73
CA LEU A 437 -14.31 -6.33 11.91
C LEU A 437 -13.70 -6.30 13.31
N LEU A 438 -14.54 -6.24 14.33
CA LEU A 438 -14.12 -6.12 15.73
C LEU A 438 -13.64 -7.43 16.33
N LEU A 439 -14.26 -8.56 15.96
CA LEU A 439 -13.82 -9.88 16.43
C LEU A 439 -12.42 -10.18 15.90
N PHE A 440 -12.16 -9.84 14.65
CA PHE A 440 -10.84 -9.97 14.05
C PHE A 440 -9.77 -9.16 14.81
N ASP A 441 -10.01 -7.90 15.15
CA ASP A 441 -9.02 -7.09 15.92
C ASP A 441 -8.66 -7.67 17.28
N ASN A 442 -9.55 -8.45 17.88
CA ASN A 442 -9.39 -9.00 19.22
C ASN A 442 -9.10 -10.51 19.23
N ILE A 443 -9.10 -11.15 18.05
CA ILE A 443 -9.08 -12.60 17.88
C ILE A 443 -7.80 -13.19 18.51
N LEU A 444 -6.60 -12.71 18.16
CA LEU A 444 -5.34 -13.39 18.50
C LEU A 444 -5.02 -13.36 19.99
N TYR A 445 -5.77 -12.59 20.76
CA TYR A 445 -5.57 -12.41 22.19
C TYR A 445 -6.33 -13.44 23.03
N LEU A 446 -7.10 -14.36 22.41
CA LEU A 446 -7.81 -15.43 23.13
C LEU A 446 -6.96 -16.70 23.32
N ASN A 447 -7.09 -17.34 24.49
CA ASN A 447 -6.24 -18.42 24.98
C ASN A 447 -6.45 -19.71 24.15
N PRO A 448 -5.38 -20.47 23.83
CA PRO A 448 -5.44 -21.77 23.16
C PRO A 448 -6.39 -22.83 23.72
N ILE A 449 -6.90 -22.69 24.95
CA ILE A 449 -7.90 -23.62 25.53
C ILE A 449 -9.18 -23.70 24.68
N TYR A 450 -9.61 -22.60 24.04
CA TYR A 450 -10.80 -22.60 23.18
C TYR A 450 -10.50 -22.89 21.71
N LYS A 451 -9.27 -23.26 21.37
CA LYS A 451 -8.72 -23.27 20.01
C LYS A 451 -9.67 -23.88 18.98
N THR A 452 -10.18 -25.10 19.18
CA THR A 452 -11.05 -25.74 18.17
C THR A 452 -12.38 -25.02 17.97
N LEU A 453 -13.07 -24.63 19.05
CA LEU A 453 -14.37 -23.98 18.99
C LEU A 453 -14.26 -22.56 18.42
N TYR A 454 -13.24 -21.86 18.85
CA TYR A 454 -12.88 -20.55 18.35
C TYR A 454 -12.57 -20.59 16.86
N MET A 455 -11.74 -21.54 16.41
CA MET A 455 -11.39 -21.70 14.98
C MET A 455 -12.62 -21.98 14.11
N ARG A 456 -13.56 -22.80 14.60
CA ARG A 456 -14.85 -23.02 13.93
C ARG A 456 -15.70 -21.76 13.86
N THR A 457 -15.72 -20.97 14.93
CA THR A 457 -16.45 -19.68 14.97
C THR A 457 -15.91 -18.71 13.92
N ILE A 458 -14.57 -18.61 13.81
CA ILE A 458 -13.92 -17.72 12.83
C ILE A 458 -14.13 -18.21 11.41
N PHE A 459 -14.07 -19.52 11.20
CA PHE A 459 -14.33 -20.11 9.90
C PHE A 459 -15.78 -19.89 9.45
N ALA A 460 -16.76 -20.10 10.34
CA ALA A 460 -18.17 -19.83 10.06
C ALA A 460 -18.43 -18.35 9.76
N LEU A 461 -17.76 -17.44 10.49
CA LEU A 461 -17.80 -16.01 10.20
C LEU A 461 -17.25 -15.70 8.80
N PHE A 462 -16.11 -16.29 8.45
CA PHE A 462 -15.50 -16.12 7.14
C PHE A 462 -16.38 -16.66 6.00
N LEU A 463 -17.01 -17.83 6.15
CA LEU A 463 -17.96 -18.36 5.18
C LEU A 463 -19.20 -17.47 5.06
N THR A 464 -19.66 -16.87 6.16
CA THR A 464 -20.75 -15.88 6.14
C THR A 464 -20.38 -14.69 5.26
N ILE A 465 -19.20 -14.09 5.45
CA ILE A 465 -18.73 -12.97 4.63
C ILE A 465 -18.55 -13.37 3.16
N LEU A 466 -17.92 -14.52 2.89
CA LEU A 466 -17.73 -15.02 1.54
C LEU A 466 -19.08 -15.27 0.83
N SER A 467 -20.09 -15.77 1.54
CA SER A 467 -21.42 -16.01 0.98
C SER A 467 -22.11 -14.73 0.52
N TYR A 468 -21.92 -13.60 1.21
CA TYR A 468 -22.41 -12.29 0.76
C TYR A 468 -21.78 -11.86 -0.57
N LYS A 469 -20.49 -12.18 -0.77
CA LYS A 469 -19.74 -11.87 -2.00
C LYS A 469 -20.12 -12.76 -3.18
N LYS A 470 -20.44 -14.04 -2.93
CA LYS A 470 -20.73 -15.05 -3.97
C LYS A 470 -22.20 -15.16 -4.36
N PHE A 471 -23.11 -14.87 -3.44
CA PHE A 471 -24.55 -14.79 -3.73
C PHE A 471 -25.07 -13.37 -3.48
N PRO A 472 -24.50 -12.37 -4.19
CA PRO A 472 -24.92 -11.00 -4.05
C PRO A 472 -26.33 -10.81 -4.64
N LYS A 473 -26.79 -9.56 -4.59
CA LYS A 473 -28.09 -9.05 -5.03
C LYS A 473 -28.51 -9.62 -6.41
N CYS A 474 -29.82 -9.58 -6.72
CA CYS A 474 -30.24 -9.41 -8.12
C CYS A 474 -29.47 -8.19 -8.69
N GLU A 475 -28.98 -8.28 -9.93
CA GLU A 475 -28.07 -7.34 -10.58
C GLU A 475 -28.23 -5.87 -10.14
N HIS A 476 -27.14 -5.28 -9.63
CA HIS A 476 -26.94 -3.84 -9.38
C HIS A 476 -28.15 -2.99 -8.95
N GLY A 477 -28.41 -2.97 -7.64
CA GLY A 477 -28.70 -1.71 -6.95
C GLY A 477 -30.04 -1.00 -7.24
N THR A 478 -30.93 -1.53 -8.06
CA THR A 478 -32.26 -0.94 -8.26
C THR A 478 -33.29 -1.57 -7.32
N PHE A 479 -33.93 -0.75 -6.47
CA PHE A 479 -35.32 -1.03 -6.09
C PHE A 479 -36.15 -1.02 -7.36
N CYS A 480 -36.54 -2.20 -7.83
CA CYS A 480 -37.67 -2.25 -8.72
C CYS A 480 -38.91 -1.98 -7.84
N ASN A 481 -39.37 -0.73 -7.76
CA ASN A 481 -40.65 -0.39 -7.13
C ASN A 481 -41.83 -1.17 -7.73
N SER A 482 -41.64 -1.80 -8.90
CA SER A 482 -42.60 -2.65 -9.61
C SER A 482 -42.25 -4.14 -9.65
N CYS A 483 -41.12 -4.61 -9.12
CA CYS A 483 -40.78 -6.04 -9.13
C CYS A 483 -40.88 -6.54 -7.70
N GLN A 484 -41.93 -7.31 -7.44
CA GLN A 484 -41.90 -8.35 -6.43
C GLN A 484 -40.54 -9.04 -6.56
N LEU A 485 -39.73 -9.09 -5.48
CA LEU A 485 -38.55 -9.95 -5.47
C LEU A 485 -39.03 -11.31 -5.98
N THR A 486 -38.44 -11.81 -7.05
CA THR A 486 -38.80 -13.13 -7.53
C THR A 486 -38.53 -14.13 -6.40
N ASN A 487 -39.36 -15.17 -6.27
CA ASN A 487 -39.12 -16.24 -5.28
C ASN A 487 -37.66 -16.73 -5.34
N ARG A 488 -37.07 -16.74 -6.53
CA ARG A 488 -35.65 -16.99 -6.78
C ARG A 488 -34.69 -16.05 -6.05
N CYS A 489 -34.84 -14.74 -6.21
CA CYS A 489 -33.96 -13.77 -5.55
C CYS A 489 -34.03 -13.90 -4.02
N GLU A 490 -35.22 -14.12 -3.46
CA GLU A 490 -35.40 -14.35 -2.03
C GLU A 490 -34.77 -15.68 -1.56
N ALA A 491 -34.91 -16.74 -2.36
CA ALA A 491 -34.34 -18.05 -2.09
C ALA A 491 -32.81 -18.03 -2.05
N LEU A 492 -32.15 -17.32 -2.96
CA LEU A 492 -30.68 -17.17 -2.94
C LEU A 492 -30.17 -16.46 -1.70
N GLN A 493 -30.99 -15.60 -1.07
CA GLN A 493 -30.65 -14.97 0.21
C GLN A 493 -30.71 -15.94 1.39
N CYS A 494 -31.29 -17.13 1.23
CA CYS A 494 -31.22 -18.17 2.26
C CYS A 494 -29.80 -18.72 2.44
N ILE A 495 -28.96 -18.72 1.39
CA ILE A 495 -27.57 -19.19 1.47
C ILE A 495 -26.76 -18.39 2.52
N PRO A 496 -26.61 -17.05 2.39
CA PRO A 496 -25.91 -16.26 3.40
C PRO A 496 -26.60 -16.28 4.76
N PHE A 497 -27.93 -16.39 4.79
CA PHE A 497 -28.67 -16.55 6.04
C PHE A 497 -28.28 -17.83 6.79
N VAL A 498 -28.17 -18.98 6.11
CA VAL A 498 -27.79 -20.26 6.74
C VAL A 498 -26.38 -20.18 7.32
N TYR A 499 -25.40 -19.63 6.59
CA TYR A 499 -24.06 -19.42 7.13
C TYR A 499 -24.04 -18.48 8.34
N ARG A 500 -24.85 -17.42 8.31
CA ARG A 500 -25.05 -16.53 9.46
C ARG A 500 -25.56 -17.29 10.69
N LEU A 501 -26.50 -18.22 10.52
CA LEU A 501 -27.04 -19.04 11.62
C LEU A 501 -26.00 -19.99 12.19
N GLU A 502 -25.18 -20.58 11.32
CA GLU A 502 -24.05 -21.41 11.73
C GLU A 502 -23.04 -20.59 12.55
N PHE A 503 -22.66 -19.40 12.07
CA PHE A 503 -21.82 -18.47 12.82
C PHE A 503 -22.43 -18.09 14.17
N LEU A 504 -23.73 -17.78 14.22
CA LEU A 504 -24.43 -17.47 15.47
C LEU A 504 -24.39 -18.64 16.46
N THR A 505 -24.56 -19.87 15.97
CA THR A 505 -24.53 -21.09 16.80
C THR A 505 -23.15 -21.28 17.44
N TYR A 506 -22.08 -21.17 16.64
CA TYR A 506 -20.72 -21.26 17.16
C TYR A 506 -20.38 -20.10 18.09
N SER A 507 -20.84 -18.89 17.77
CA SER A 507 -20.65 -17.69 18.59
C SER A 507 -21.30 -17.81 19.98
N LYS A 508 -22.52 -18.33 20.07
CA LYS A 508 -23.20 -18.60 21.35
C LYS A 508 -22.45 -19.62 22.19
N THR A 509 -22.01 -20.70 21.54
CA THR A 509 -21.24 -21.76 22.20
C THR A 509 -19.93 -21.21 22.75
N LEU A 510 -19.22 -20.39 21.94
CA LEU A 510 -17.99 -19.74 22.35
C LEU A 510 -18.22 -18.73 23.48
N LEU A 511 -19.26 -17.90 23.39
CA LEU A 511 -19.63 -16.94 24.43
C LEU A 511 -19.87 -17.65 25.77
N LYS A 512 -20.61 -18.75 25.78
CA LYS A 512 -20.85 -19.57 26.97
C LYS A 512 -19.53 -20.08 27.56
N SER A 513 -18.67 -20.69 26.74
CA SER A 513 -17.35 -21.15 27.19
C SER A 513 -16.47 -20.02 27.75
N LEU A 514 -16.51 -18.83 27.15
CA LEU A 514 -15.77 -17.66 27.64
C LEU A 514 -16.32 -17.12 28.97
N MET A 515 -17.61 -17.30 29.24
CA MET A 515 -18.25 -16.88 30.49
C MET A 515 -18.07 -17.89 31.63
N ASP A 516 -17.93 -19.17 31.32
CA ASP A 516 -17.90 -20.27 32.31
C ASP A 516 -16.51 -20.52 32.94
N ASP A 517 -15.41 -20.06 32.34
CA ASP A 517 -14.04 -20.40 32.76
C ASP A 517 -13.40 -19.39 33.75
N SER A 518 -12.95 -19.93 34.89
CA SER A 518 -12.03 -19.31 35.85
C SER A 518 -10.58 -19.60 35.47
N ASP A 519 -9.74 -18.56 35.45
CA ASP A 519 -8.32 -18.55 35.13
C ASP A 519 -7.53 -19.80 35.52
N GLU A 520 -7.03 -20.58 34.56
CA GLU A 520 -5.80 -21.36 34.74
C GLU A 520 -5.24 -21.88 33.40
N ASN A 521 -4.17 -21.22 32.95
CA ASN A 521 -3.16 -21.61 31.95
C ASN A 521 -2.99 -20.58 30.83
N LYS A 522 -2.14 -19.59 31.08
CA LYS A 522 -1.62 -18.66 30.07
C LYS A 522 -0.66 -19.42 29.17
N SER A 523 -1.07 -19.74 27.95
CA SER A 523 -0.17 -20.21 26.89
C SER A 523 0.05 -19.11 25.86
N GLU A 524 1.23 -19.08 25.24
CA GLU A 524 1.64 -18.03 24.31
C GLU A 524 0.74 -17.96 23.06
N PRO A 525 0.40 -16.74 22.57
CA PRO A 525 -0.52 -16.51 21.45
C PRO A 525 -0.02 -16.93 20.05
N ASP A 526 1.17 -17.50 19.90
CA ASP A 526 1.89 -17.54 18.61
C ASP A 526 1.52 -18.72 17.66
N ILE A 527 0.38 -19.39 17.88
CA ILE A 527 -0.01 -20.59 17.10
C ILE A 527 -1.28 -20.36 16.26
N THR A 528 -2.08 -19.32 16.52
CA THR A 528 -3.46 -19.20 16.00
C THR A 528 -3.55 -19.10 14.47
N LEU A 529 -2.71 -18.29 13.82
CA LEU A 529 -2.77 -18.07 12.37
C LEU A 529 -2.31 -19.25 11.53
N LYS A 530 -1.24 -19.96 11.94
CA LYS A 530 -0.85 -21.23 11.31
C LYS A 530 -1.97 -22.26 11.36
N ASN A 531 -2.81 -22.23 12.41
CA ASN A 531 -3.97 -23.10 12.49
C ASN A 531 -5.08 -22.65 11.54
N ILE A 532 -5.26 -21.34 11.31
CA ILE A 532 -6.29 -20.81 10.37
C ILE A 532 -5.95 -21.25 8.96
N THR A 533 -4.68 -21.13 8.57
CA THR A 533 -4.20 -21.66 7.30
C THR A 533 -4.39 -23.17 7.18
N LYS A 534 -4.13 -23.95 8.24
CA LYS A 534 -4.38 -25.40 8.27
C LYS A 534 -5.87 -25.77 8.18
N GLU A 535 -6.77 -25.00 8.79
CA GLU A 535 -8.20 -25.23 8.65
C GLU A 535 -8.68 -24.95 7.22
N LEU A 536 -8.14 -23.91 6.56
CA LEU A 536 -8.41 -23.66 5.14
C LEU A 536 -7.90 -24.75 4.21
N GLU A 537 -6.88 -25.52 4.59
CA GLU A 537 -6.45 -26.70 3.82
C GLU A 537 -7.54 -27.79 3.76
N ARG A 538 -8.52 -27.78 4.66
CA ARG A 538 -9.69 -28.68 4.62
C ARG A 538 -10.73 -28.26 3.59
N TYR A 539 -10.64 -27.04 3.07
CA TYR A 539 -11.57 -26.44 2.10
C TYR A 539 -10.80 -25.93 0.88
N PRO A 540 -10.24 -26.83 0.06
CA PRO A 540 -9.39 -26.46 -1.06
C PRO A 540 -10.10 -25.56 -2.07
N GLU A 541 -11.40 -25.72 -2.29
CA GLU A 541 -12.24 -24.85 -3.12
C GLU A 541 -12.08 -23.37 -2.73
N ILE A 542 -12.12 -23.12 -1.43
CA ILE A 542 -12.04 -21.76 -0.91
C ILE A 542 -10.60 -21.29 -1.05
N LYS A 543 -9.61 -22.04 -0.54
CA LYS A 543 -8.17 -21.70 -0.62
C LYS A 543 -7.70 -21.37 -2.05
N ASP A 544 -8.10 -22.16 -3.04
CA ASP A 544 -7.68 -22.01 -4.43
C ASP A 544 -8.22 -20.71 -5.07
N GLU A 545 -9.47 -20.33 -4.76
CA GLU A 545 -10.11 -19.10 -5.26
C GLU A 545 -9.29 -17.84 -4.96
N PHE A 546 -8.68 -17.74 -3.78
CA PHE A 546 -7.85 -16.59 -3.40
C PHE A 546 -6.60 -16.46 -4.24
N LEU A 547 -5.93 -17.58 -4.47
CA LEU A 547 -4.72 -17.62 -5.27
C LEU A 547 -5.04 -17.21 -6.71
N PHE A 548 -6.19 -17.63 -7.24
CA PHE A 548 -6.65 -17.14 -8.54
C PHE A 548 -7.03 -15.66 -8.52
N VAL A 549 -7.86 -15.18 -7.59
CA VAL A 549 -8.25 -13.75 -7.50
C VAL A 549 -7.01 -12.86 -7.42
N ARG A 550 -6.03 -13.26 -6.60
CA ARG A 550 -4.74 -12.60 -6.49
C ARG A 550 -4.04 -12.57 -7.85
N LEU A 551 -3.80 -13.74 -8.44
CA LEU A 551 -3.08 -13.87 -9.71
C LEU A 551 -3.75 -13.06 -10.82
N MET A 552 -5.07 -13.14 -10.92
CA MET A 552 -5.91 -12.36 -11.84
C MET A 552 -5.74 -10.85 -11.61
N THR A 553 -5.71 -10.39 -10.36
CA THR A 553 -5.52 -8.98 -10.03
C THR A 553 -4.17 -8.46 -10.57
N TYR A 554 -3.06 -9.14 -10.26
CA TYR A 554 -1.73 -8.70 -10.71
C TYR A 554 -1.59 -8.78 -12.23
N LEU A 555 -2.06 -9.86 -12.86
CA LEU A 555 -1.99 -10.04 -14.31
C LEU A 555 -2.85 -9.03 -15.05
N THR A 556 -4.06 -8.73 -14.56
CA THR A 556 -4.96 -7.74 -15.17
C THR A 556 -4.34 -6.36 -15.13
N ILE A 557 -3.80 -5.94 -13.98
CA ILE A 557 -3.13 -4.64 -13.84
C ILE A 557 -1.90 -4.56 -14.77
N ALA A 558 -1.04 -5.57 -14.78
CA ALA A 558 0.15 -5.58 -15.62
C ALA A 558 -0.16 -5.62 -17.13
N SER A 559 -1.23 -6.31 -17.52
CA SER A 559 -1.65 -6.47 -18.92
C SER A 559 -2.37 -5.25 -19.50
N SER A 560 -3.05 -4.47 -18.64
CA SER A 560 -3.79 -3.25 -18.99
C SER A 560 -3.00 -1.95 -18.79
N LEU A 561 -1.80 -2.04 -18.22
CA LEU A 561 -0.88 -0.93 -17.97
C LEU A 561 -0.54 -0.16 -19.26
N SER A 562 -0.54 1.17 -19.18
CA SER A 562 -0.04 2.06 -20.24
C SER A 562 1.36 2.60 -19.89
N PHE A 563 2.40 2.15 -20.60
CA PHE A 563 3.78 2.63 -20.44
C PHE A 563 3.97 4.10 -20.86
N ASN A 564 3.00 4.69 -21.56
CA ASN A 564 3.01 6.11 -21.93
C ASN A 564 2.79 7.04 -20.74
N ILE A 565 2.15 6.55 -19.68
CA ILE A 565 1.78 7.35 -18.51
C ILE A 565 2.85 7.23 -17.42
N ASP A 566 3.36 6.03 -17.15
CA ASP A 566 4.37 5.83 -16.10
C ASP A 566 5.29 4.63 -16.34
N ARG A 567 6.44 4.88 -17.01
CA ARG A 567 7.41 3.84 -17.38
C ARG A 567 8.03 3.14 -16.18
N ARG A 568 8.34 3.88 -15.11
CA ARG A 568 9.05 3.36 -13.93
C ARG A 568 8.16 2.43 -13.12
N LYS A 569 6.97 2.90 -12.72
CA LYS A 569 6.01 2.01 -12.01
C LYS A 569 5.59 0.87 -12.93
N GLY A 570 5.48 1.12 -14.23
CA GLY A 570 5.16 0.09 -15.21
C GLY A 570 6.13 -1.09 -15.19
N THR A 571 7.44 -0.82 -15.17
CA THR A 571 8.49 -1.84 -15.00
C THR A 571 8.28 -2.66 -13.72
N LEU A 572 8.15 -1.99 -12.57
CA LEU A 572 8.01 -2.67 -11.26
C LEU A 572 6.71 -3.49 -11.16
N VAL A 573 5.62 -3.04 -11.79
CA VAL A 573 4.35 -3.77 -11.86
C VAL A 573 4.50 -5.06 -12.66
N ILE A 574 5.23 -5.04 -13.77
CA ILE A 574 5.51 -6.26 -14.55
C ILE A 574 6.39 -7.22 -13.76
N GLU A 575 7.44 -6.72 -13.09
CA GLU A 575 8.26 -7.57 -12.21
C GLU A 575 7.43 -8.24 -11.13
N ARG A 576 6.53 -7.48 -10.50
CA ARG A 576 5.63 -7.99 -9.47
C ARG A 576 4.71 -9.09 -10.00
N ALA A 577 4.14 -8.91 -11.19
CA ALA A 577 3.30 -9.92 -11.82
C ALA A 577 4.08 -11.20 -12.15
N LEU A 578 5.29 -11.08 -12.69
CA LEU A 578 6.18 -12.22 -12.98
C LEU A 578 6.62 -12.94 -11.70
N GLN A 579 6.88 -12.20 -10.63
CA GLN A 579 7.17 -12.76 -9.31
C GLN A 579 5.99 -13.59 -8.81
N VAL A 580 4.78 -13.03 -8.81
CA VAL A 580 3.55 -13.69 -8.32
C VAL A 580 3.24 -14.96 -9.13
N LEU A 581 3.45 -14.91 -10.46
CA LEU A 581 3.33 -16.07 -11.34
C LEU A 581 4.30 -17.19 -10.93
N GLY A 582 5.58 -16.87 -10.81
CA GLY A 582 6.58 -17.86 -10.43
C GLY A 582 6.39 -18.40 -9.01
N GLU A 583 5.95 -17.56 -8.06
CA GLU A 583 5.62 -18.01 -6.69
C GLU A 583 4.41 -18.97 -6.69
N THR A 584 3.39 -18.68 -7.50
CA THR A 584 2.24 -19.60 -7.68
C THR A 584 2.70 -20.95 -8.22
N LEU A 585 3.59 -20.97 -9.23
CA LEU A 585 4.15 -22.19 -9.81
C LEU A 585 4.97 -23.01 -8.80
N VAL A 586 5.78 -22.37 -7.94
CA VAL A 586 6.56 -23.06 -6.88
C VAL A 586 5.65 -23.72 -5.83
N THR A 587 4.50 -23.11 -5.51
CA THR A 587 3.60 -23.65 -4.48
C THR A 587 2.84 -24.92 -4.87
N SER A 588 2.93 -25.34 -6.14
CA SER A 588 2.34 -26.60 -6.65
C SER A 588 2.68 -27.83 -5.78
N GLY A 589 3.83 -27.88 -5.11
CA GLY A 589 4.23 -28.99 -4.23
C GLY A 589 3.62 -29.02 -2.81
N LYS A 590 2.74 -28.06 -2.45
CA LYS A 590 2.21 -27.89 -1.07
C LYS A 590 0.66 -27.88 -1.00
N ASN A 591 -0.02 -28.88 -1.59
CA ASN A 591 -1.50 -28.96 -1.60
C ASN A 591 -2.15 -27.70 -2.20
N ASN A 592 -1.64 -27.24 -3.34
CA ASN A 592 -2.20 -26.13 -4.09
C ASN A 592 -2.39 -26.55 -5.55
N ILE A 593 -3.65 -26.63 -5.98
CA ILE A 593 -3.97 -27.07 -7.34
C ILE A 593 -3.70 -25.98 -8.38
N VAL A 594 -3.71 -24.71 -7.98
CA VAL A 594 -3.54 -23.56 -8.88
C VAL A 594 -2.20 -23.60 -9.59
N GLY A 595 -1.12 -23.89 -8.85
CA GLY A 595 0.23 -24.01 -9.43
C GLY A 595 0.32 -25.15 -10.45
N CYS A 596 -0.33 -26.28 -10.19
CA CYS A 596 -0.38 -27.41 -11.11
C CYS A 596 -1.22 -27.09 -12.36
N LEU A 597 -2.41 -26.51 -12.18
CA LEU A 597 -3.26 -26.09 -13.29
C LEU A 597 -2.52 -25.13 -14.22
N LEU A 598 -1.83 -24.12 -13.67
CA LEU A 598 -1.00 -23.23 -14.48
C LEU A 598 0.13 -23.98 -15.18
N LYS A 599 0.88 -24.83 -14.47
CA LYS A 599 1.99 -25.60 -15.04
C LYS A 599 1.56 -26.42 -16.28
N PHE A 600 0.39 -27.05 -16.25
CA PHE A 600 -0.09 -27.90 -17.35
C PHE A 600 -0.80 -27.14 -18.48
N ASN A 601 -1.24 -25.91 -18.22
CA ASN A 601 -1.88 -25.07 -19.24
C ASN A 601 -0.90 -24.13 -19.95
N LEU A 602 0.28 -23.89 -19.38
CA LEU A 602 1.32 -23.09 -20.00
C LEU A 602 2.03 -23.88 -21.12
N PRO A 603 2.45 -23.21 -22.21
CA PRO A 603 3.32 -23.80 -23.22
C PRO A 603 4.55 -24.49 -22.61
N LEU A 604 4.98 -25.61 -23.22
CA LEU A 604 6.17 -26.35 -22.81
C LEU A 604 7.38 -25.41 -22.70
N GLY A 605 8.10 -25.48 -21.59
CA GLY A 605 9.26 -24.63 -21.28
C GLY A 605 8.93 -23.28 -20.63
N LEU A 606 7.74 -22.68 -20.87
CA LEU A 606 7.39 -21.37 -20.29
C LEU A 606 7.33 -21.42 -18.75
N GLY A 607 6.79 -22.49 -18.17
CA GLY A 607 6.78 -22.68 -16.72
C GLY A 607 8.19 -22.65 -16.11
N GLU A 608 9.18 -23.26 -16.77
CA GLU A 608 10.58 -23.28 -16.34
C GLU A 608 11.22 -21.89 -16.45
N VAL A 609 10.91 -21.14 -17.52
CA VAL A 609 11.35 -19.75 -17.68
C VAL A 609 10.82 -18.87 -16.55
N LEU A 610 9.53 -18.97 -16.21
CA LEU A 610 8.91 -18.22 -15.12
C LEU A 610 9.48 -18.60 -13.75
N LEU A 611 9.70 -19.90 -13.50
CA LEU A 611 10.37 -20.39 -12.29
C LEU A 611 11.82 -19.88 -12.21
N CYS A 612 12.54 -19.85 -13.33
CA CYS A 612 13.88 -19.29 -13.40
C CYS A 612 13.89 -17.80 -13.08
N LEU A 613 13.02 -17.00 -13.71
CA LEU A 613 12.89 -15.58 -13.44
C LEU A 613 12.62 -15.32 -11.95
N ARG A 614 11.71 -16.08 -11.35
CA ARG A 614 11.42 -16.02 -9.92
C ARG A 614 12.64 -16.35 -9.06
N ASN A 615 13.29 -17.49 -9.31
CA ASN A 615 14.38 -17.99 -8.48
C ASN A 615 15.66 -17.17 -8.61
N HIS A 616 15.93 -16.65 -9.81
CA HIS A 616 17.16 -15.94 -10.13
C HIS A 616 17.04 -14.42 -10.00
N CYS A 617 15.85 -13.81 -10.06
CA CYS A 617 15.73 -12.34 -10.10
C CYS A 617 14.77 -11.76 -9.06
N PHE A 618 13.59 -12.34 -8.86
CA PHE A 618 12.52 -11.63 -8.13
C PHE A 618 12.31 -12.09 -6.69
N SER A 619 12.52 -13.37 -6.37
CA SER A 619 12.24 -13.90 -5.02
C SER A 619 13.46 -14.08 -4.12
N HIS A 620 14.67 -13.96 -4.65
CA HIS A 620 15.93 -14.12 -3.92
C HIS A 620 16.98 -13.18 -4.48
N TYR A 621 17.83 -12.63 -3.61
CA TYR A 621 19.02 -11.90 -4.07
C TYR A 621 20.07 -12.88 -4.60
N GLN A 622 20.46 -12.72 -5.86
CA GLN A 622 21.59 -13.43 -6.46
C GLN A 622 22.62 -12.46 -7.00
N ALA A 623 23.88 -12.69 -6.63
CA ALA A 623 25.00 -11.84 -7.06
C ALA A 623 25.14 -11.77 -8.59
N SER A 624 24.96 -12.90 -9.28
CA SER A 624 25.14 -13.05 -10.73
C SER A 624 24.11 -12.31 -11.57
N SER A 625 22.88 -12.16 -11.10
CA SER A 625 21.79 -11.51 -11.85
C SER A 625 21.49 -10.09 -11.40
N SER A 626 21.95 -9.68 -10.21
CA SER A 626 21.62 -8.38 -9.60
C SER A 626 21.90 -7.16 -10.51
N PHE A 627 23.08 -7.10 -11.14
CA PHE A 627 23.41 -6.03 -12.07
C PHE A 627 22.65 -6.11 -13.40
N GLY A 628 22.36 -7.33 -13.87
CA GLY A 628 21.54 -7.54 -15.07
C GLY A 628 20.13 -6.98 -14.85
N LYS A 629 19.56 -7.22 -13.67
CA LYS A 629 18.29 -6.64 -13.26
C LYS A 629 18.32 -5.11 -13.26
N LEU A 630 19.26 -4.51 -12.52
CA LEU A 630 19.42 -3.05 -12.46
C LEU A 630 19.63 -2.40 -13.84
N ASN A 631 20.25 -3.13 -14.77
CA ASN A 631 20.44 -2.66 -16.13
C ASN A 631 19.13 -2.73 -16.93
N LEU A 632 18.37 -3.83 -16.83
CA LEU A 632 17.10 -3.96 -17.52
C LEU A 632 16.05 -2.97 -17.05
N GLU A 633 15.99 -2.66 -15.75
CA GLU A 633 15.04 -1.68 -15.22
C GLU A 633 15.17 -0.27 -15.85
N LYS A 634 16.32 0.03 -16.48
CA LYS A 634 16.53 1.28 -17.23
C LYS A 634 15.88 1.27 -18.61
N ASP A 635 15.54 0.09 -19.13
CA ASP A 635 14.98 -0.12 -20.46
C ASP A 635 13.50 -0.52 -20.38
N ALA A 636 12.64 0.47 -20.19
CA ALA A 636 11.19 0.26 -20.09
C ALA A 636 10.58 -0.40 -21.34
N LEU A 637 11.19 -0.26 -22.52
CA LEU A 637 10.68 -0.86 -23.76
C LEU A 637 10.79 -2.39 -23.73
N LYS A 638 11.83 -2.93 -23.10
CA LYS A 638 11.94 -4.39 -22.89
C LYS A 638 10.79 -4.92 -22.04
N PHE A 639 10.41 -4.20 -20.99
CA PHE A 639 9.27 -4.57 -20.14
C PHE A 639 7.94 -4.44 -20.89
N GLU A 640 7.73 -3.34 -21.62
CA GLU A 640 6.56 -3.16 -22.49
C GLU A 640 6.41 -4.32 -23.48
N SER A 641 7.53 -4.82 -24.03
CA SER A 641 7.53 -5.95 -24.96
C SER A 641 7.02 -7.27 -24.36
N LEU A 642 6.99 -7.41 -23.04
CA LEU A 642 6.49 -8.60 -22.32
C LEU A 642 4.96 -8.60 -22.15
N GLN A 643 4.28 -7.46 -22.34
CA GLN A 643 2.84 -7.36 -22.15
C GLN A 643 2.02 -8.34 -23.00
N PRO A 644 2.35 -8.61 -24.28
CA PRO A 644 1.66 -9.64 -25.06
C PRO A 644 1.74 -11.03 -24.41
N SER A 645 2.88 -11.39 -23.83
CA SER A 645 3.04 -12.65 -23.10
C SER A 645 2.24 -12.69 -21.81
N LEU A 646 2.16 -11.58 -21.08
CA LEU A 646 1.32 -11.48 -19.89
C LEU A 646 -0.17 -11.55 -20.24
N ARG A 647 -0.61 -10.95 -21.34
CA ARG A 647 -2.01 -11.05 -21.83
C ARG A 647 -2.37 -12.49 -22.18
N TYR A 648 -1.48 -13.19 -22.87
CA TYR A 648 -1.70 -14.60 -23.19
C TYR A 648 -1.75 -15.49 -21.93
N ILE A 649 -0.85 -15.26 -20.96
CA ILE A 649 -0.91 -15.96 -19.67
C ILE A 649 -2.21 -15.62 -18.94
N LEU A 650 -2.64 -14.36 -18.94
CA LEU A 650 -3.92 -13.92 -18.37
C LEU A 650 -5.10 -14.66 -19.02
N GLU A 651 -5.11 -14.83 -20.34
CA GLU A 651 -6.14 -15.61 -21.05
C GLU A 651 -6.15 -17.08 -20.62
N ILE A 652 -4.99 -17.69 -20.34
CA ILE A 652 -4.91 -19.05 -19.77
C ILE A 652 -5.49 -19.07 -18.35
N VAL A 653 -5.05 -18.16 -17.49
CA VAL A 653 -5.47 -18.12 -16.08
C VAL A 653 -6.97 -17.84 -15.97
N GLN A 654 -7.50 -16.92 -16.78
CA GLN A 654 -8.92 -16.57 -16.82
C GLN A 654 -9.78 -17.81 -17.06
N GLN A 655 -9.31 -18.75 -17.88
CA GLN A 655 -10.10 -19.93 -18.21
C GLN A 655 -10.32 -20.85 -17.02
N VAL A 656 -9.24 -21.10 -16.30
CA VAL A 656 -9.26 -21.92 -15.10
C VAL A 656 -9.92 -21.18 -13.94
N TYR A 657 -9.76 -19.85 -13.89
CA TYR A 657 -10.41 -19.01 -12.89
C TYR A 657 -11.93 -19.10 -12.97
N VAL A 658 -12.53 -19.02 -14.16
CA VAL A 658 -13.99 -19.17 -14.33
C VAL A 658 -14.47 -20.54 -13.84
N MET A 659 -13.72 -21.62 -14.12
CA MET A 659 -14.04 -22.95 -13.60
C MET A 659 -13.99 -23.00 -12.06
N GLN A 660 -13.03 -22.31 -11.46
CA GLN A 660 -12.91 -22.22 -10.00
C GLN A 660 -14.07 -21.43 -9.39
N VAL A 661 -14.51 -20.33 -10.02
CA VAL A 661 -15.66 -19.55 -9.56
C VAL A 661 -16.91 -20.44 -9.42
N TYR A 662 -17.24 -21.20 -10.47
CA TYR A 662 -18.36 -22.15 -10.42
C TYR A 662 -18.17 -23.25 -9.38
N ARG A 663 -16.94 -23.76 -9.21
CA ARG A 663 -16.61 -24.77 -8.20
C ARG A 663 -16.88 -24.25 -6.78
N VAL A 664 -16.51 -22.99 -6.50
CA VAL A 664 -16.78 -22.36 -5.19
C VAL A 664 -18.26 -22.14 -4.96
N GLU A 665 -19.01 -21.66 -5.95
CA GLU A 665 -20.46 -21.44 -5.83
C GLU A 665 -21.21 -22.75 -5.56
N ILE A 666 -20.91 -23.81 -6.32
CA ILE A 666 -21.51 -25.13 -6.10
C ILE A 666 -21.12 -25.68 -4.73
N PHE A 667 -19.85 -25.56 -4.32
CA PHE A 667 -19.41 -25.98 -2.98
C PHE A 667 -20.19 -25.25 -1.88
N MET A 668 -20.40 -23.94 -2.01
CA MET A 668 -21.16 -23.17 -1.01
C MET A 668 -22.64 -23.63 -0.96
N ILE A 669 -23.27 -23.90 -2.10
CA ILE A 669 -24.64 -24.44 -2.11
C ILE A 669 -24.70 -25.84 -1.48
N GLU A 670 -23.76 -26.72 -1.81
CA GLU A 670 -23.72 -28.10 -1.31
C GLU A 670 -23.36 -28.20 0.18
N ASN A 671 -22.50 -27.30 0.66
CA ASN A 671 -22.08 -27.24 2.05
C ASN A 671 -23.09 -26.50 2.95
N CYS A 672 -24.10 -25.85 2.38
CA CYS A 672 -25.20 -25.29 3.16
C CYS A 672 -26.05 -26.40 3.77
N ASN A 673 -26.07 -26.49 5.10
CA ASN A 673 -26.86 -27.48 5.83
C ASN A 673 -28.35 -27.08 5.90
N PHE A 674 -29.03 -27.04 4.75
CA PHE A 674 -30.44 -26.66 4.65
C PHE A 674 -31.37 -27.58 5.46
N ASN A 675 -30.99 -28.84 5.68
CA ASN A 675 -31.78 -29.82 6.43
C ASN A 675 -31.95 -29.46 7.91
N HIS A 676 -31.04 -28.66 8.48
CA HIS A 676 -31.15 -28.19 9.86
C HIS A 676 -32.09 -26.98 10.03
N PHE A 677 -32.49 -26.32 8.94
CA PHE A 677 -33.29 -25.09 8.97
C PHE A 677 -34.59 -25.29 8.21
N LYS A 678 -35.74 -24.95 8.81
CA LYS A 678 -37.08 -25.07 8.17
C LYS A 678 -37.26 -24.03 7.06
N ILE A 679 -36.60 -24.24 5.92
CA ILE A 679 -36.68 -23.38 4.74
C ILE A 679 -37.93 -23.74 3.95
N PRO A 680 -38.66 -22.76 3.36
CA PRO A 680 -39.80 -23.03 2.50
C PRO A 680 -39.44 -23.98 1.35
N PRO A 681 -40.27 -25.00 1.01
CA PRO A 681 -40.00 -25.88 -0.11
C PRO A 681 -39.81 -25.16 -1.44
N SER A 682 -40.51 -24.05 -1.65
CA SER A 682 -40.32 -23.19 -2.83
C SER A 682 -38.92 -22.61 -2.92
N PHE A 683 -38.32 -22.22 -1.80
CA PHE A 683 -36.95 -21.69 -1.77
C PHE A 683 -35.92 -22.79 -1.96
N ALA A 684 -36.14 -23.97 -1.36
CA ALA A 684 -35.29 -25.13 -1.60
C ALA A 684 -35.28 -25.51 -3.09
N TRP A 685 -36.45 -25.47 -3.74
CA TRP A 685 -36.56 -25.69 -5.18
C TRP A 685 -35.81 -24.62 -5.99
N GLU A 686 -35.97 -23.33 -5.69
CA GLU A 686 -35.25 -22.25 -6.38
C GLU A 686 -33.72 -22.31 -6.19
N ILE A 687 -33.23 -22.68 -5.00
CA ILE A 687 -31.79 -22.88 -4.76
C ILE A 687 -31.27 -24.06 -5.59
N GLN A 688 -32.06 -25.14 -5.68
CA GLN A 688 -31.74 -26.28 -6.52
C GLN A 688 -31.76 -25.92 -8.01
N GLN A 689 -32.72 -25.10 -8.46
CA GLN A 689 -32.75 -24.54 -9.81
C GLN A 689 -31.55 -23.63 -10.10
N GLU A 690 -31.10 -22.81 -9.13
CA GLU A 690 -29.88 -22.03 -9.32
C GLU A 690 -28.64 -22.91 -9.44
N LYS A 691 -28.56 -23.98 -8.63
CA LYS A 691 -27.50 -24.98 -8.77
C LYS A 691 -27.51 -25.60 -10.17
N GLU A 692 -28.69 -25.97 -10.67
CA GLU A 692 -28.87 -26.47 -12.04
C GLU A 692 -28.47 -25.43 -13.09
N ARG A 693 -28.84 -24.16 -12.92
CA ARG A 693 -28.42 -23.06 -13.81
C ARG A 693 -26.90 -22.84 -13.81
N ILE A 694 -26.26 -22.90 -12.65
CA ILE A 694 -24.79 -22.81 -12.55
C ILE A 694 -24.16 -23.98 -13.32
N ILE A 695 -24.74 -25.19 -13.21
CA ILE A 695 -24.30 -26.37 -13.96
C ILE A 695 -24.53 -26.18 -15.47
N GLU A 696 -25.64 -25.58 -15.89
CA GLU A 696 -25.93 -25.25 -17.30
C GLU A 696 -24.97 -24.19 -17.86
N HIS A 697 -24.70 -23.10 -17.16
CA HIS A 697 -23.70 -22.12 -17.56
C HIS A 697 -22.29 -22.75 -17.62
N GLN A 698 -22.01 -23.64 -16.68
CA GLN A 698 -20.78 -24.43 -16.69
C GLN A 698 -20.72 -25.36 -17.92
N LEU A 699 -21.86 -25.93 -18.36
CA LEU A 699 -21.99 -26.72 -19.59
C LEU A 699 -21.74 -25.90 -20.84
N GLU A 700 -22.38 -24.72 -20.93
CA GLU A 700 -22.20 -23.79 -22.05
C GLU A 700 -20.74 -23.34 -22.16
N TYR A 701 -20.16 -22.95 -21.02
CA TYR A 701 -18.75 -22.62 -20.94
C TYR A 701 -17.88 -23.82 -21.35
N PHE A 702 -18.15 -25.03 -20.83
CA PHE A 702 -17.44 -26.24 -21.23
C PHE A 702 -17.55 -26.51 -22.74
N LYS A 703 -18.73 -26.36 -23.35
CA LYS A 703 -18.92 -26.54 -24.80
C LYS A 703 -18.04 -25.59 -25.61
N THR A 704 -17.98 -24.31 -25.22
CA THR A 704 -17.10 -23.32 -25.88
C THR A 704 -15.61 -23.61 -25.67
N MET A 705 -15.27 -24.25 -24.56
CA MET A 705 -13.90 -24.50 -24.12
C MET A 705 -13.44 -25.94 -24.33
N LYS A 706 -14.30 -26.82 -24.89
CA LYS A 706 -14.09 -28.27 -24.98
C LYS A 706 -12.73 -28.65 -25.60
N PRO A 707 -12.26 -28.02 -26.69
CA PRO A 707 -10.94 -28.30 -27.25
C PRO A 707 -9.79 -27.94 -26.29
N LYS A 708 -9.92 -26.83 -25.55
CA LYS A 708 -8.90 -26.36 -24.60
C LYS A 708 -8.86 -27.24 -23.35
N VAL A 709 -10.03 -27.69 -22.87
CA VAL A 709 -10.12 -28.63 -21.74
C VAL A 709 -9.51 -29.98 -22.11
N LYS A 710 -9.81 -30.51 -23.31
CA LYS A 710 -9.17 -31.72 -23.85
C LYS A 710 -7.64 -31.59 -23.80
N HIS A 711 -7.11 -30.52 -24.37
CA HIS A 711 -5.67 -30.25 -24.40
C HIS A 711 -5.05 -30.17 -22.99
N SER A 712 -5.75 -29.50 -22.05
CA SER A 712 -5.30 -29.37 -20.67
C SER A 712 -5.19 -30.73 -19.97
N VAL A 713 -6.18 -31.60 -20.18
CA VAL A 713 -6.22 -32.95 -19.59
C VAL A 713 -5.13 -33.84 -20.21
N GLU A 714 -4.95 -33.77 -21.52
CA GLU A 714 -3.84 -34.45 -22.21
C GLU A 714 -2.48 -34.00 -21.66
N ASN A 715 -2.30 -32.69 -21.40
CA ASN A 715 -1.08 -32.17 -20.78
C ASN A 715 -0.87 -32.69 -19.36
N VAL A 716 -1.93 -32.81 -18.55
CA VAL A 716 -1.85 -33.40 -17.20
C VAL A 716 -1.46 -34.88 -17.28
N ILE A 717 -2.02 -35.64 -18.22
CA ILE A 717 -1.69 -37.06 -18.43
C ILE A 717 -0.25 -37.25 -18.90
N ASN A 718 0.18 -36.46 -19.88
CA ASN A 718 1.56 -36.47 -20.35
C ASN A 718 2.53 -36.06 -19.23
N GLY A 719 2.11 -35.10 -18.38
CA GLY A 719 2.82 -34.71 -17.18
C GLY A 719 2.96 -35.85 -16.17
N LEU A 720 1.86 -36.55 -15.86
CA LEU A 720 1.86 -37.74 -15.00
C LEU A 720 2.82 -38.81 -15.52
N TYR A 721 2.81 -39.06 -16.83
CA TYR A 721 3.72 -39.99 -17.48
C TYR A 721 5.19 -39.67 -17.21
N ARG A 722 5.59 -38.39 -17.40
CA ARG A 722 6.96 -37.92 -17.12
C ARG A 722 7.28 -38.01 -15.62
N SER A 723 6.38 -37.54 -14.77
CA SER A 723 6.54 -37.56 -13.32
C SER A 723 6.74 -38.98 -12.75
N ILE A 724 6.09 -40.01 -13.33
CA ILE A 724 6.29 -41.42 -12.92
C ILE A 724 7.75 -41.89 -13.18
N GLU A 725 8.38 -41.37 -14.23
CA GLU A 725 9.78 -41.68 -14.54
C GLU A 725 10.74 -40.93 -13.62
N GLU A 726 10.50 -39.63 -13.43
CA GLU A 726 11.38 -38.70 -12.73
C GLU A 726 11.33 -38.83 -11.19
N TYR A 727 10.15 -39.03 -10.62
CA TYR A 727 9.98 -39.03 -9.16
C TYR A 727 10.38 -40.35 -8.50
N LYS A 728 10.86 -40.21 -7.26
CA LYS A 728 11.28 -41.32 -6.40
C LYS A 728 10.20 -41.76 -5.42
N MET A 729 9.24 -40.90 -5.08
CA MET A 729 8.20 -41.16 -4.07
C MET A 729 6.79 -41.02 -4.65
N VAL A 730 5.87 -41.87 -4.22
CA VAL A 730 4.47 -41.86 -4.69
C VAL A 730 3.75 -40.56 -4.31
N LYS A 731 4.05 -39.97 -3.14
CA LYS A 731 3.47 -38.68 -2.71
C LYS A 731 3.69 -37.54 -3.71
N ASP A 732 4.75 -37.61 -4.52
CA ASP A 732 5.11 -36.55 -5.45
C ASP A 732 4.15 -36.51 -6.65
N LEU A 733 3.38 -37.58 -6.90
CA LEU A 733 2.34 -37.68 -7.95
C LEU A 733 0.94 -37.21 -7.48
N LYS A 734 0.78 -36.94 -6.18
CA LYS A 734 -0.53 -36.65 -5.57
C LYS A 734 -1.19 -35.42 -6.18
N GLN A 735 -0.41 -34.40 -6.53
CA GLN A 735 -0.93 -33.12 -7.01
C GLN A 735 -1.41 -33.20 -8.45
N GLU A 736 -0.69 -33.94 -9.30
CA GLU A 736 -1.09 -34.19 -10.68
C GLU A 736 -2.39 -35.00 -10.74
N VAL A 737 -2.56 -35.99 -9.88
CA VAL A 737 -3.82 -36.75 -9.78
C VAL A 737 -4.95 -35.92 -9.16
N LEU A 738 -4.67 -35.04 -8.19
CA LEU A 738 -5.65 -34.08 -7.70
C LEU A 738 -6.12 -33.12 -8.80
N THR A 739 -5.18 -32.67 -9.65
CA THR A 739 -5.45 -31.83 -10.83
C THR A 739 -6.34 -32.56 -11.82
N LEU A 740 -6.01 -33.82 -12.11
CA LEU A 740 -6.81 -34.68 -12.97
C LEU A 740 -8.22 -34.90 -12.39
N LYS A 741 -8.35 -35.13 -11.07
CA LYS A 741 -9.64 -35.23 -10.38
C LYS A 741 -10.50 -33.99 -10.58
N VAL A 742 -9.92 -32.79 -10.58
CA VAL A 742 -10.67 -31.55 -10.82
C VAL A 742 -11.16 -31.45 -12.26
N PHE A 743 -10.32 -31.77 -13.24
CA PHE A 743 -10.78 -31.83 -14.64
C PHE A 743 -11.82 -32.91 -14.87
N VAL A 744 -11.66 -34.10 -14.28
CA VAL A 744 -12.63 -35.18 -14.43
C VAL A 744 -13.96 -34.86 -13.77
N ARG A 745 -13.97 -34.25 -12.58
CA ARG A 745 -15.23 -33.73 -11.98
C ARG A 745 -15.90 -32.68 -12.87
N PHE A 746 -15.10 -31.86 -13.55
CA PHE A 746 -15.62 -30.87 -14.49
C PHE A 746 -16.17 -31.52 -15.77
N ILE A 747 -15.57 -32.60 -16.26
CA ILE A 747 -16.03 -33.34 -17.45
C ILE A 747 -17.26 -34.20 -17.12
N ASP A 748 -17.24 -34.91 -15.99
CA ASP A 748 -18.31 -35.79 -15.50
C ASP A 748 -19.67 -35.09 -15.44
N ARG A 749 -19.67 -33.89 -14.87
CA ARG A 749 -20.89 -33.06 -14.76
C ARG A 749 -21.44 -32.59 -16.11
N GLN A 750 -20.68 -32.70 -17.20
CA GLN A 750 -20.95 -32.02 -18.47
C GLN A 750 -21.02 -32.98 -19.68
N CYS A 751 -20.54 -34.22 -19.54
CA CYS A 751 -20.58 -35.26 -20.56
C CYS A 751 -21.32 -36.48 -20.03
N SER A 752 -22.57 -36.70 -20.44
CA SER A 752 -23.31 -37.93 -20.13
C SER A 752 -22.89 -39.08 -21.05
N GLY A 753 -22.34 -40.16 -20.49
CA GLY A 753 -21.99 -41.35 -21.27
C GLY A 753 -21.18 -42.37 -20.49
N LYS A 754 -21.23 -43.62 -20.94
CA LYS A 754 -20.51 -44.76 -20.35
C LYS A 754 -18.99 -44.52 -20.27
N ASP A 755 -18.42 -43.83 -21.25
CA ASP A 755 -16.99 -43.49 -21.28
C ASP A 755 -16.59 -42.47 -20.19
N THR A 756 -17.50 -41.55 -19.83
CA THR A 756 -17.28 -40.61 -18.74
C THR A 756 -17.34 -41.30 -17.37
N GLU A 757 -18.29 -42.22 -17.17
CA GLU A 757 -18.35 -43.04 -15.95
C GLU A 757 -17.07 -43.88 -15.77
N ILE A 758 -16.60 -44.48 -16.87
CA ILE A 758 -15.33 -45.22 -16.89
C ILE A 758 -14.15 -44.29 -16.54
N LEU A 759 -14.15 -43.04 -17.02
CA LEU A 759 -13.12 -42.04 -16.69
C LEU A 759 -13.10 -41.70 -15.20
N VAL A 760 -14.28 -41.47 -14.60
CA VAL A 760 -14.41 -41.16 -13.17
C VAL A 760 -13.86 -42.29 -12.31
N GLU A 761 -14.26 -43.53 -12.60
CA GLU A 761 -13.81 -44.69 -11.83
C GLU A 761 -12.31 -44.94 -12.02
N ALA A 762 -11.77 -44.77 -13.24
CA ALA A 762 -10.34 -44.92 -13.50
C ALA A 762 -9.50 -43.89 -12.73
N VAL A 763 -9.92 -42.62 -12.68
CA VAL A 763 -9.22 -41.58 -11.90
C VAL A 763 -9.37 -41.81 -10.39
N LYS A 764 -10.51 -42.32 -9.94
CA LYS A 764 -10.71 -42.71 -8.53
C LYS A 764 -9.75 -43.83 -8.15
N CYS A 765 -9.67 -44.90 -8.94
CA CYS A 765 -8.74 -46.01 -8.74
C CYS A 765 -7.28 -45.55 -8.68
N LEU A 766 -6.88 -44.65 -9.59
CA LEU A 766 -5.54 -44.05 -9.59
C LEU A 766 -5.27 -43.26 -8.32
N SER A 767 -6.24 -42.46 -7.86
CA SER A 767 -6.10 -41.69 -6.63
C SER A 767 -6.02 -42.55 -5.39
N ASP A 768 -6.87 -43.58 -5.29
CA ASP A 768 -6.88 -44.50 -4.15
C ASP A 768 -5.54 -45.26 -4.09
N PHE A 769 -4.99 -45.64 -5.26
CA PHE A 769 -3.66 -46.23 -5.34
C PHE A 769 -2.58 -45.28 -4.78
N ILE A 770 -2.59 -44.00 -5.15
CA ILE A 770 -1.61 -43.02 -4.65
C ILE A 770 -1.78 -42.77 -3.15
N GLU A 771 -3.02 -42.65 -2.66
CA GLU A 771 -3.30 -42.42 -1.24
C GLU A 771 -2.84 -43.59 -0.38
N ASN A 772 -3.16 -44.82 -0.80
CA ASN A 772 -2.76 -46.05 -0.09
C ASN A 772 -1.24 -46.29 -0.11
N ASN A 773 -0.51 -45.72 -1.08
CA ASN A 773 0.94 -45.91 -1.22
C ASN A 773 1.74 -44.62 -0.96
N CYS A 774 1.14 -43.58 -0.37
CA CYS A 774 1.72 -42.23 -0.30
C CYS A 774 3.11 -42.18 0.37
N GLY A 775 3.37 -43.07 1.34
CA GLY A 775 4.67 -43.17 2.03
C GLY A 775 5.74 -44.00 1.31
N SER A 776 5.39 -44.68 0.22
CA SER A 776 6.23 -45.67 -0.45
C SER A 776 7.11 -45.07 -1.55
N SER A 777 8.29 -45.65 -1.76
CA SER A 777 9.13 -45.37 -2.93
C SER A 777 8.55 -46.02 -4.18
N LEU A 778 8.63 -45.31 -5.32
CA LEU A 778 8.22 -45.84 -6.63
C LEU A 778 9.18 -46.94 -7.11
N ASN A 779 8.81 -48.20 -6.91
CA ASN A 779 9.55 -49.35 -7.44
C ASN A 779 9.15 -49.65 -8.90
N GLY A 780 9.93 -50.49 -9.60
CA GLY A 780 9.71 -50.79 -11.02
C GLY A 780 8.33 -51.36 -11.33
N ILE A 781 7.77 -52.19 -10.45
CA ILE A 781 6.44 -52.80 -10.61
C ILE A 781 5.35 -51.72 -10.49
N MET A 782 5.46 -50.84 -9.50
CA MET A 782 4.53 -49.71 -9.33
C MET A 782 4.60 -48.74 -10.51
N LYS A 783 5.80 -48.44 -11.03
CA LYS A 783 5.96 -47.60 -12.23
C LYS A 783 5.28 -48.22 -13.45
N LEU A 784 5.45 -49.52 -13.68
CA LEU A 784 4.79 -50.23 -14.79
C LEU A 784 3.27 -50.21 -14.67
N LYS A 785 2.73 -50.48 -13.47
CA LYS A 785 1.29 -50.41 -13.21
C LYS A 785 0.74 -49.01 -13.45
N LEU A 786 1.36 -47.99 -12.86
CA LEU A 786 0.95 -46.59 -13.04
C LEU A 786 1.00 -46.15 -14.51
N LYS A 787 2.03 -46.55 -15.26
CA LYS A 787 2.09 -46.29 -16.71
C LYS A 787 0.93 -46.94 -17.45
N ALA A 788 0.60 -48.19 -17.14
CA ALA A 788 -0.54 -48.87 -17.74
C ALA A 788 -1.87 -48.17 -17.41
N ASP A 789 -2.07 -47.77 -16.15
CA ASP A 789 -3.26 -47.04 -15.69
C ASP A 789 -3.38 -45.68 -16.41
N VAL A 790 -2.27 -44.94 -16.54
CA VAL A 790 -2.23 -43.66 -17.26
C VAL A 790 -2.42 -43.85 -18.78
N THR A 791 -1.89 -44.93 -19.38
CA THR A 791 -2.19 -45.29 -20.79
C THR A 791 -3.68 -45.51 -20.99
N ASN A 792 -4.32 -46.22 -20.05
CA ASN A 792 -5.73 -46.53 -20.13
C ASN A 792 -6.57 -45.25 -20.01
N LEU A 793 -6.20 -44.37 -19.07
CA LEU A 793 -6.81 -43.04 -18.93
C LEU A 793 -6.74 -42.23 -20.23
N GLN A 794 -5.59 -42.26 -20.92
CA GLN A 794 -5.42 -41.56 -22.19
C GLN A 794 -6.42 -42.06 -23.25
N LYS A 795 -6.57 -43.39 -23.40
CA LYS A 795 -7.55 -43.99 -24.33
C LYS A 795 -8.99 -43.63 -23.98
N ILE A 796 -9.31 -43.61 -22.68
CA ILE A 796 -10.65 -43.23 -22.20
C ILE A 796 -10.93 -41.77 -22.56
N ILE A 797 -9.96 -40.87 -22.38
CA ILE A 797 -10.09 -39.44 -22.74
C ILE A 797 -10.22 -39.23 -24.24
N GLU A 798 -9.48 -39.97 -25.06
CA GLU A 798 -9.67 -39.95 -26.52
C GLU A 798 -11.11 -40.32 -26.91
N ASN A 799 -11.72 -41.29 -26.22
CA ASN A 799 -13.12 -41.65 -26.43
C ASN A 799 -14.09 -40.57 -25.94
N VAL A 800 -13.90 -40.01 -24.75
CA VAL A 800 -14.74 -38.93 -24.19
C VAL A 800 -14.72 -37.68 -25.08
N PHE A 801 -13.60 -37.40 -25.74
CA PHE A 801 -13.43 -36.24 -26.61
C PHE A 801 -13.44 -36.57 -28.11
N ARG A 802 -13.95 -37.74 -28.52
CA ARG A 802 -13.93 -38.22 -29.92
C ARG A 802 -14.52 -37.21 -30.91
N ASP A 803 -15.59 -36.52 -30.52
CA ASP A 803 -16.29 -35.55 -31.39
C ASP A 803 -15.67 -34.14 -31.37
N THR A 804 -14.56 -33.96 -30.65
CA THR A 804 -13.90 -32.66 -30.54
C THR A 804 -12.89 -32.55 -31.68
N VAL A 805 -13.22 -31.77 -32.72
CA VAL A 805 -12.27 -31.43 -33.78
C VAL A 805 -11.05 -30.79 -33.11
N SER A 806 -9.87 -31.38 -33.32
CA SER A 806 -8.61 -30.73 -33.00
C SER A 806 -8.46 -29.53 -33.92
N THR A 807 -9.12 -28.43 -33.56
CA THR A 807 -8.72 -27.14 -34.07
C THR A 807 -7.26 -27.00 -33.69
N ASP A 808 -6.43 -26.64 -34.66
CA ASP A 808 -5.01 -26.35 -34.48
C ASP A 808 -4.94 -25.21 -33.46
N THR A 809 -4.89 -25.58 -32.19
CA THR A 809 -5.01 -24.63 -31.10
C THR A 809 -3.66 -23.93 -31.10
N ASN A 810 -3.64 -22.67 -31.50
CA ASN A 810 -2.50 -21.74 -31.43
C ASN A 810 -1.79 -21.67 -30.05
N TYR A 811 -2.18 -22.52 -29.09
CA TYR A 811 -1.56 -22.72 -27.78
C TYR A 811 -0.17 -23.35 -27.84
N SER A 812 0.11 -24.21 -28.84
CA SER A 812 1.45 -24.76 -29.08
C SER A 812 2.41 -23.76 -29.72
N ASN A 813 1.89 -22.71 -30.37
CA ASN A 813 2.64 -21.72 -31.15
C ASN A 813 2.80 -20.36 -30.44
N PHE A 814 2.45 -20.25 -29.15
CA PHE A 814 2.65 -18.99 -28.43
C PHE A 814 4.15 -18.67 -28.34
N ASP A 815 4.57 -17.61 -29.02
CA ASP A 815 5.95 -17.15 -28.97
C ASP A 815 6.26 -16.45 -27.64
N TYR A 816 6.86 -17.20 -26.72
CA TYR A 816 7.43 -16.67 -25.49
C TYR A 816 8.92 -16.34 -25.62
N SER A 817 9.47 -16.24 -26.84
CA SER A 817 10.87 -15.88 -27.11
C SER A 817 11.28 -14.60 -26.40
N LYS A 818 10.38 -13.62 -26.25
CA LYS A 818 10.66 -12.37 -25.51
C LYS A 818 10.91 -12.59 -24.03
N LEU A 819 10.17 -13.48 -23.37
CA LEU A 819 10.42 -13.84 -21.97
C LEU A 819 11.73 -14.62 -21.82
N THR A 820 12.01 -15.52 -22.76
CA THR A 820 13.28 -16.26 -22.81
C THR A 820 14.45 -15.31 -23.07
N GLN A 821 14.31 -14.36 -24.00
CA GLN A 821 15.28 -13.32 -24.29
C GLN A 821 15.48 -12.42 -23.07
N PHE A 822 14.41 -12.03 -22.38
CA PHE A 822 14.51 -11.27 -21.14
C PHE A 822 15.30 -12.01 -20.06
N LEU A 823 15.04 -13.32 -19.87
CA LEU A 823 15.82 -14.17 -18.96
C LEU A 823 17.29 -14.29 -19.40
N ASN A 824 17.54 -14.40 -20.71
CA ASN A 824 18.88 -14.50 -21.26
C ASN A 824 19.63 -13.17 -21.11
N ASP A 825 18.99 -12.03 -21.35
CA ASP A 825 19.56 -10.70 -21.16
C ASP A 825 19.93 -10.48 -19.68
N LEU A 826 19.10 -10.97 -18.75
CA LEU A 826 19.41 -10.98 -17.31
C LEU A 826 20.67 -11.78 -16.99
N LYS A 827 20.75 -13.02 -17.49
CA LYS A 827 21.85 -13.96 -17.18
C LYS A 827 23.15 -13.62 -17.91
N SER A 828 23.05 -13.10 -19.13
CA SER A 828 24.18 -12.80 -20.01
C SER A 828 24.76 -11.40 -19.78
N PHE A 829 24.15 -10.58 -18.91
CA PHE A 829 24.67 -9.26 -18.59
C PHE A 829 26.07 -9.35 -17.99
N LYS A 830 27.05 -8.84 -18.73
CA LYS A 830 28.45 -8.78 -18.30
C LYS A 830 28.75 -7.41 -17.70
N TYR A 831 28.90 -7.35 -16.38
CA TYR A 831 29.27 -6.10 -15.71
C TYR A 831 30.67 -5.65 -16.14
N PHE A 832 31.64 -6.58 -16.17
CA PHE A 832 32.97 -6.37 -16.74
C PHE A 832 33.06 -6.94 -18.16
N SER A 833 33.71 -6.20 -19.06
CA SER A 833 34.13 -6.73 -20.36
C SER A 833 35.20 -7.82 -20.20
N MET A 834 35.39 -8.64 -21.22
CA MET A 834 36.44 -9.67 -21.19
C MET A 834 37.84 -9.07 -21.07
N GLU A 835 38.07 -7.89 -21.66
CA GLU A 835 39.32 -7.13 -21.52
C GLU A 835 39.55 -6.67 -20.08
N GLU A 836 38.51 -6.14 -19.43
CA GLU A 836 38.57 -5.76 -18.01
C GLU A 836 38.82 -6.98 -17.11
N ILE A 837 38.16 -8.12 -17.36
CA ILE A 837 38.39 -9.36 -16.60
C ILE A 837 39.83 -9.84 -16.80
N THR A 838 40.34 -9.79 -18.03
CA THR A 838 41.72 -10.17 -18.33
C THR A 838 42.70 -9.24 -17.64
N THR A 839 42.42 -7.94 -17.61
CA THR A 839 43.20 -6.94 -16.88
C THR A 839 43.18 -7.22 -15.38
N ILE A 840 42.00 -7.49 -14.81
CA ILE A 840 41.85 -7.86 -13.38
C ILE A 840 42.71 -9.08 -13.06
N LYS A 841 42.59 -10.13 -13.89
CA LYS A 841 43.34 -11.37 -13.74
C LYS A 841 44.84 -11.12 -13.80
N GLN A 842 45.32 -10.40 -14.81
CA GLN A 842 46.74 -10.18 -15.03
C GLN A 842 47.39 -9.38 -13.90
N GLU A 843 46.75 -8.32 -13.45
CA GLU A 843 47.25 -7.51 -12.33
C GLU A 843 47.23 -8.27 -11.01
N CYS A 844 46.20 -9.08 -10.76
CA CYS A 844 46.16 -9.96 -9.60
C CYS A 844 47.25 -11.06 -9.68
N LEU A 845 47.49 -11.66 -10.84
CA LEU A 845 48.57 -12.64 -11.03
C LEU A 845 49.95 -12.02 -10.81
N ASN A 846 50.18 -10.80 -11.31
CA ASN A 846 51.40 -10.05 -11.04
C ASN A 846 51.58 -9.82 -9.54
N ARG A 847 50.51 -9.49 -8.82
CA ARG A 847 50.55 -9.34 -7.37
C ARG A 847 50.78 -10.67 -6.65
N CYS A 848 50.22 -11.77 -7.13
CA CYS A 848 50.41 -13.12 -6.59
C CYS A 848 51.88 -13.55 -6.62
N LYS A 849 52.65 -13.20 -7.65
CA LYS A 849 54.11 -13.49 -7.68
C LYS A 849 54.84 -12.92 -6.46
N HIS A 850 54.56 -11.67 -6.13
CA HIS A 850 55.15 -11.02 -4.95
C HIS A 850 54.65 -11.62 -3.62
N ILE A 851 53.42 -12.14 -3.61
CA ILE A 851 52.85 -12.83 -2.46
C ILE A 851 53.53 -14.19 -2.26
N GLU A 852 53.73 -14.95 -3.34
CA GLU A 852 54.44 -16.24 -3.33
C GLU A 852 55.89 -16.06 -2.89
N GLU A 853 56.58 -15.01 -3.34
CA GLU A 853 57.92 -14.64 -2.88
C GLU A 853 57.95 -14.39 -1.36
N ALA A 854 56.95 -13.67 -0.83
CA ALA A 854 56.83 -13.39 0.60
C ALA A 854 56.48 -14.65 1.42
N GLU A 855 55.56 -15.49 0.92
CA GLU A 855 55.20 -16.77 1.53
C GLU A 855 56.39 -17.74 1.55
N ASN A 856 57.14 -17.85 0.45
CA ASN A 856 58.31 -18.70 0.35
C ASN A 856 59.43 -18.20 1.27
N SER A 857 59.63 -16.88 1.37
CA SER A 857 60.60 -16.30 2.32
C SER A 857 60.26 -16.63 3.76
N LEU A 858 58.98 -16.60 4.15
CA LEU A 858 58.50 -17.03 5.47
C LEU A 858 58.61 -18.54 5.68
N LYS A 859 58.27 -19.36 4.66
CA LYS A 859 58.42 -20.82 4.73
C LYS A 859 59.88 -21.24 4.85
N ASP A 860 60.77 -20.56 4.13
CA ASP A 860 62.21 -20.83 4.15
C ASP A 860 62.84 -20.44 5.49
N SER A 861 62.47 -19.30 6.08
CA SER A 861 62.96 -18.91 7.41
C SER A 861 62.55 -19.92 8.48
N LEU A 862 61.31 -20.42 8.40
CA LEU A 862 60.78 -21.45 9.31
C LEU A 862 61.46 -22.81 9.12
N LYS A 863 61.71 -23.24 7.87
CA LYS A 863 62.38 -24.51 7.55
C LYS A 863 63.86 -24.49 7.88
N LYS A 864 64.56 -23.39 7.60
CA LYS A 864 66.02 -23.24 7.80
C LYS A 864 66.39 -22.82 9.23
N ARG A 865 65.41 -22.55 10.10
CA ARG A 865 65.59 -22.02 11.47
C ARG A 865 66.46 -20.76 11.53
N SER A 866 66.47 -19.96 10.47
CA SER A 866 67.13 -18.65 10.43
C SER A 866 66.09 -17.58 10.78
N PRO A 867 66.10 -17.03 12.00
CA PRO A 867 65.04 -16.12 12.45
C PRO A 867 65.09 -14.81 11.66
N LEU A 868 63.97 -14.46 11.04
CA LEU A 868 63.74 -13.10 10.52
C LEU A 868 63.54 -12.16 11.72
N SER A 869 63.86 -10.88 11.56
CA SER A 869 63.49 -9.92 12.60
C SER A 869 61.97 -9.77 12.68
N LEU A 870 61.43 -9.49 13.88
CA LEU A 870 59.99 -9.24 14.07
C LEU A 870 59.41 -8.22 13.08
N LYS A 871 60.20 -7.20 12.71
CA LYS A 871 59.81 -6.19 11.71
C LYS A 871 59.74 -6.77 10.28
N GLU A 872 60.64 -7.68 9.93
CA GLU A 872 60.63 -8.33 8.62
C GLU A 872 59.51 -9.36 8.50
N GLU A 873 59.22 -10.11 9.56
CA GLU A 873 58.07 -11.02 9.64
C GLU A 873 56.75 -10.25 9.50
N GLU A 874 56.60 -9.14 10.23
CA GLU A 874 55.43 -8.27 10.08
C GLU A 874 55.31 -7.69 8.67
N LYS A 875 56.43 -7.27 8.07
CA LYS A 875 56.46 -6.74 6.71
C LYS A 875 56.05 -7.81 5.70
N LEU A 876 56.57 -9.03 5.79
CA LEU A 876 56.22 -10.13 4.89
C LEU A 876 54.77 -10.59 5.08
N LEU A 877 54.29 -10.69 6.32
CA LEU A 877 52.88 -10.99 6.61
C LEU A 877 51.93 -9.90 6.11
N SER A 878 52.36 -8.64 6.09
CA SER A 878 51.55 -7.54 5.54
C SER A 878 51.41 -7.60 4.02
N TYR A 879 52.34 -8.25 3.31
CA TYR A 879 52.24 -8.46 1.87
C TYR A 879 51.27 -9.58 1.49
N ILE A 880 50.99 -10.51 2.40
CA ILE A 880 50.09 -11.63 2.14
C ILE A 880 48.65 -11.22 2.47
N PRO A 881 47.74 -11.16 1.48
CA PRO A 881 46.34 -10.80 1.69
C PRO A 881 45.62 -11.96 2.39
N MET A 882 45.35 -11.80 3.68
CA MET A 882 44.62 -12.75 4.50
C MET A 882 43.83 -12.02 5.60
N SER A 883 42.84 -12.67 6.18
CA SER A 883 42.11 -12.09 7.33
C SER A 883 43.01 -11.80 8.52
N ARG A 884 42.68 -10.75 9.29
CA ARG A 884 43.44 -10.34 10.49
C ARG A 884 43.56 -11.46 11.52
N ASN A 885 42.51 -12.24 11.74
CA ASN A 885 42.54 -13.40 12.63
C ASN A 885 43.52 -14.47 12.17
N LYS A 886 43.56 -14.80 10.86
CA LYS A 886 44.57 -15.71 10.31
C LYS A 886 45.98 -15.12 10.47
N ARG A 887 46.14 -13.83 10.19
CA ARG A 887 47.43 -13.13 10.32
C ARG A 887 47.93 -13.13 11.78
N GLU A 888 47.07 -12.85 12.75
CA GLU A 888 47.33 -12.91 14.19
C GLU A 888 47.67 -14.33 14.66
N LEU A 889 46.94 -15.34 14.17
CA LEU A 889 47.19 -16.75 14.50
C LEU A 889 48.55 -17.21 13.97
N ILE A 890 48.86 -16.88 12.71
CA ILE A 890 50.17 -17.17 12.11
C ILE A 890 51.26 -16.40 12.86
N LYS A 891 51.06 -15.12 13.17
CA LYS A 891 52.01 -14.30 13.95
C LYS A 891 52.31 -14.91 15.32
N LYS A 892 51.28 -15.34 16.05
CA LYS A 892 51.44 -16.04 17.34
C LYS A 892 52.15 -17.38 17.17
N ALA A 893 51.83 -18.13 16.11
CA ALA A 893 52.47 -19.41 15.81
C ALA A 893 53.94 -19.24 15.41
N LEU A 894 54.30 -18.23 14.61
CA LEU A 894 55.70 -17.92 14.23
C LEU A 894 56.60 -17.80 15.46
N THR A 895 56.11 -17.16 16.53
CA THR A 895 56.85 -16.99 17.78
C THR A 895 56.82 -18.18 18.76
N ARG A 896 55.83 -19.08 18.69
CA ARG A 896 55.60 -20.12 19.71
C ARG A 896 55.69 -21.55 19.21
N ASP A 897 55.33 -21.79 17.95
CA ASP A 897 55.16 -23.11 17.33
C ASP A 897 55.41 -23.01 15.81
N PRO A 898 56.70 -23.06 15.40
CA PRO A 898 57.09 -22.88 13.99
C PRO A 898 56.50 -23.93 13.06
N GLU A 899 56.29 -25.17 13.55
CA GLU A 899 55.71 -26.26 12.75
C GLU A 899 54.23 -25.99 12.47
N LYS A 900 53.48 -25.50 13.46
CA LYS A 900 52.09 -25.07 13.26
C LYS A 900 51.99 -23.86 12.34
N ALA A 901 52.91 -22.90 12.45
CA ALA A 901 52.97 -21.75 11.53
C ALA A 901 53.24 -22.19 10.09
N LEU A 902 54.19 -23.12 9.90
CA LEU A 902 54.51 -23.69 8.59
C LEU A 902 53.32 -24.46 8.01
N LYS A 903 52.60 -25.24 8.84
CA LYS A 903 51.38 -25.93 8.44
C LYS A 903 50.29 -24.95 8.00
N MET A 904 50.04 -23.89 8.77
CA MET A 904 49.08 -22.83 8.42
C MET A 904 49.44 -22.10 7.12
N LEU A 905 50.72 -21.87 6.84
CA LEU A 905 51.21 -21.27 5.59
C LEU A 905 51.12 -22.24 4.40
N ASN A 906 51.21 -23.54 4.64
CA ASN A 906 50.99 -24.56 3.60
C ASN A 906 49.51 -24.81 3.31
N ASP A 907 48.63 -24.58 4.31
CA ASP A 907 47.18 -24.67 4.18
C ASP A 907 46.56 -23.43 3.47
N LEU A 908 47.36 -22.42 3.14
CA LEU A 908 46.90 -21.32 2.29
C LEU A 908 46.59 -21.87 0.89
N SER A 909 45.34 -21.73 0.46
CA SER A 909 44.87 -22.15 -0.86
C SER A 909 45.72 -21.52 -1.97
N ASP A 910 46.06 -22.32 -2.99
CA ASP A 910 46.78 -21.85 -4.18
C ASP A 910 45.95 -20.80 -4.93
N ARG A 911 46.25 -19.53 -4.64
CA ARG A 911 45.53 -18.37 -5.20
C ARG A 911 45.75 -18.25 -6.70
N THR A 912 46.92 -18.67 -7.18
CA THR A 912 47.33 -18.63 -8.57
C THR A 912 46.52 -19.63 -9.39
N LEU A 913 46.27 -20.82 -8.83
CA LEU A 913 45.37 -21.81 -9.42
C LEU A 913 43.91 -21.31 -9.46
N LEU A 914 43.42 -20.65 -8.41
CA LEU A 914 42.08 -20.06 -8.39
C LEU A 914 41.91 -18.89 -9.38
N LEU A 915 42.92 -18.03 -9.52
CA LEU A 915 42.95 -16.93 -10.49
C LEU A 915 43.04 -17.42 -11.93
N ASN A 916 43.78 -18.50 -12.19
CA ASN A 916 43.85 -19.12 -13.51
C ASN A 916 42.47 -19.62 -13.97
N ASN A 917 41.63 -20.05 -13.02
CA ASN A 917 40.24 -20.46 -13.27
C ASN A 917 39.28 -19.27 -13.47
N VAL A 918 39.70 -18.02 -13.23
CA VAL A 918 38.91 -16.84 -13.57
C VAL A 918 39.02 -16.60 -15.08
N THR A 919 37.94 -16.92 -15.79
CA THR A 919 37.83 -16.79 -17.24
C THR A 919 36.62 -15.94 -17.66
N ASP A 920 35.68 -15.70 -16.74
CA ASP A 920 34.42 -15.01 -16.99
C ASP A 920 33.89 -14.31 -15.72
N MET A 921 32.69 -13.72 -15.84
CA MET A 921 32.04 -13.02 -14.73
C MET A 921 31.63 -13.97 -13.59
N GLU A 922 31.21 -15.20 -13.89
CA GLU A 922 30.72 -16.12 -12.88
C GLU A 922 31.88 -16.66 -12.01
N SER A 923 32.99 -17.02 -12.65
CA SER A 923 34.24 -17.38 -11.97
C SER A 923 34.81 -16.21 -11.17
N LEU A 924 34.70 -14.96 -11.65
CA LEU A 924 35.07 -13.78 -10.88
C LEU A 924 34.16 -13.59 -9.64
N ILE A 925 32.84 -13.82 -9.75
CA ILE A 925 31.93 -13.77 -8.59
C ILE A 925 32.36 -14.81 -7.55
N LYS A 926 32.54 -16.06 -7.96
CA LYS A 926 32.99 -17.16 -7.08
C LYS A 926 34.33 -16.84 -6.44
N PHE A 927 35.26 -16.26 -7.20
CA PHE A 927 36.54 -15.80 -6.70
C PHE A 927 36.36 -14.76 -5.59
N THR A 928 35.46 -13.80 -5.79
CA THR A 928 35.14 -12.77 -4.78
C THR A 928 34.30 -13.26 -3.62
N ASP A 929 33.76 -14.48 -3.61
CA ASP A 929 33.02 -14.96 -2.43
C ASP A 929 33.97 -15.28 -1.26
N ILE A 930 35.26 -15.50 -1.52
CA ILE A 930 36.31 -15.76 -0.53
C ILE A 930 36.91 -14.43 -0.03
N GLN A 931 36.95 -14.21 1.29
CA GLN A 931 37.43 -12.96 1.90
C GLN A 931 38.89 -12.63 1.51
N ASP A 932 39.78 -13.61 1.57
CA ASP A 932 41.21 -13.43 1.26
C ASP A 932 41.41 -12.95 -0.20
N ASN A 933 40.54 -13.38 -1.13
CA ASN A 933 40.56 -12.96 -2.53
C ASN A 933 40.01 -11.54 -2.74
N ARG A 934 39.01 -11.11 -1.95
CA ARG A 934 38.55 -9.71 -1.94
C ARG A 934 39.66 -8.78 -1.47
N ASN A 935 40.37 -9.18 -0.42
CA ASN A 935 41.51 -8.43 0.10
C ASN A 935 42.63 -8.30 -0.94
N LEU A 936 42.88 -9.36 -1.72
CA LEU A 936 43.78 -9.27 -2.88
C LEU A 936 43.31 -8.19 -3.87
N LEU A 937 42.05 -8.23 -4.32
CA LEU A 937 41.51 -7.21 -5.25
C LEU A 937 41.63 -5.79 -4.69
N LEU A 938 41.39 -5.60 -3.39
CA LEU A 938 41.49 -4.27 -2.76
C LEU A 938 42.94 -3.75 -2.67
N SER A 939 43.91 -4.67 -2.60
CA SER A 939 45.35 -4.37 -2.51
C SER A 939 46.02 -4.04 -3.85
N VAL A 940 45.40 -4.43 -4.97
CA VAL A 940 45.94 -4.19 -6.31
C VAL A 940 45.58 -2.77 -6.78
N GLN A 941 46.54 -2.12 -7.46
CA GLN A 941 46.33 -0.79 -8.06
C GLN A 941 45.84 -0.93 -9.51
N PHE A 942 44.53 -0.84 -9.70
CA PHE A 942 43.91 -0.84 -11.03
C PHE A 942 43.81 0.58 -11.63
N PRO A 943 43.65 0.70 -12.96
CA PRO A 943 43.24 1.95 -13.60
C PRO A 943 42.01 2.56 -12.92
N TYR A 944 41.96 3.90 -12.83
CA TYR A 944 40.94 4.60 -12.02
C TYR A 944 39.49 4.17 -12.30
N HIS A 945 39.12 4.04 -13.58
CA HIS A 945 37.77 3.61 -13.98
C HIS A 945 37.47 2.18 -13.51
N LEU A 946 38.43 1.26 -13.68
CA LEU A 946 38.31 -0.15 -13.31
C LEU A 946 38.29 -0.32 -11.79
N ASN A 947 39.13 0.44 -11.07
CA ASN A 947 39.16 0.45 -9.62
C ASN A 947 37.81 0.89 -9.03
N LYS A 948 37.21 1.97 -9.56
CA LYS A 948 35.86 2.42 -9.16
C LYS A 948 34.81 1.34 -9.43
N LYS A 949 34.90 0.68 -10.58
CA LYS A 949 33.98 -0.39 -10.99
C LYS A 949 34.10 -1.64 -10.11
N ILE A 950 35.32 -2.02 -9.71
CA ILE A 950 35.58 -3.10 -8.74
C ILE A 950 35.00 -2.77 -7.37
N LEU A 951 35.17 -1.54 -6.88
CA LEU A 951 34.58 -1.13 -5.60
C LEU A 951 33.04 -1.22 -5.62
N HIS A 952 32.39 -0.73 -6.68
CA HIS A 952 30.94 -0.89 -6.86
C HIS A 952 30.53 -2.37 -6.98
N PHE A 953 31.33 -3.18 -7.67
CA PHE A 953 31.07 -4.62 -7.82
C PHE A 953 31.16 -5.37 -6.48
N LEU A 954 32.16 -5.06 -5.66
CA LEU A 954 32.30 -5.63 -4.31
C LEU A 954 31.18 -5.15 -3.38
N ASN A 955 30.72 -3.92 -3.56
CA ASN A 955 29.63 -3.34 -2.76
C ASN A 955 28.22 -3.51 -3.36
N ARG A 956 28.06 -4.46 -4.30
CA ARG A 956 26.82 -4.68 -5.08
C ARG A 956 25.54 -4.81 -4.24
N LYS A 957 25.60 -5.42 -3.05
CA LYS A 957 24.43 -5.55 -2.17
C LYS A 957 23.90 -4.20 -1.71
N ILE A 958 24.79 -3.30 -1.30
CA ILE A 958 24.43 -1.94 -0.89
C ILE A 958 23.94 -1.14 -2.08
N GLU A 959 24.56 -1.27 -3.24
CA GLU A 959 24.13 -0.59 -4.47
C GLU A 959 22.69 -0.98 -4.87
N CYS A 960 22.38 -2.27 -4.89
CA CYS A 960 21.03 -2.76 -5.17
C CYS A 960 20.02 -2.25 -4.13
N LEU A 961 20.37 -2.31 -2.84
CA LEU A 961 19.49 -1.84 -1.77
C LEU A 961 19.22 -0.32 -1.89
N LEU A 962 20.27 0.46 -2.12
CA LEU A 962 20.18 1.91 -2.31
C LEU A 962 19.33 2.25 -3.54
N HIS A 963 19.45 1.49 -4.63
CA HIS A 963 18.59 1.66 -5.80
C HIS A 963 17.12 1.46 -5.43
N SER A 964 16.75 0.33 -4.82
CA SER A 964 15.37 0.05 -4.42
C SER A 964 14.83 1.08 -3.43
N MET A 965 15.61 1.49 -2.42
CA MET A 965 15.23 2.54 -1.47
C MET A 965 15.04 3.91 -2.13
N LYS A 966 15.86 4.26 -3.11
CA LYS A 966 15.69 5.50 -3.88
C LYS A 966 14.42 5.46 -4.72
N GLN A 967 14.11 4.32 -5.36
CA GLN A 967 12.82 4.16 -6.06
C GLN A 967 11.63 4.26 -5.08
N LEU A 968 11.73 3.68 -3.88
CA LEU A 968 10.72 3.82 -2.83
C LEU A 968 10.51 5.29 -2.49
N LYS A 969 11.59 6.04 -2.23
CA LYS A 969 11.52 7.48 -1.94
C LYS A 969 10.84 8.25 -3.09
N ILE A 970 11.19 7.95 -4.33
CA ILE A 970 10.62 8.65 -5.47
C ILE A 970 9.10 8.39 -5.56
N ILE A 971 8.68 7.12 -5.55
CA ILE A 971 7.27 6.75 -5.70
C ILE A 971 6.46 7.21 -4.50
N LEU A 972 6.97 7.02 -3.28
CA LEU A 972 6.26 7.32 -2.04
C LEU A 972 6.19 8.82 -1.74
N ILE A 973 7.26 9.57 -2.04
CA ILE A 973 7.44 10.96 -1.61
C ILE A 973 7.53 11.93 -2.79
N GLU A 974 8.45 11.70 -3.75
CA GLU A 974 8.84 12.73 -4.72
C GLU A 974 7.89 12.90 -5.90
N GLU A 975 7.15 11.85 -6.30
CA GLU A 975 6.16 11.89 -7.38
C GLU A 975 4.94 12.77 -7.06
N ASN A 976 4.68 13.02 -5.78
CA ASN A 976 3.58 13.86 -5.33
C ASN A 976 4.14 15.14 -4.66
N GLU A 977 4.02 16.27 -5.34
CA GLU A 977 4.58 17.55 -4.87
C GLU A 977 4.00 18.00 -3.52
N GLU A 978 2.76 17.66 -3.20
CA GLU A 978 2.16 17.94 -1.89
C GLU A 978 2.86 17.12 -0.78
N ILE A 979 2.96 15.79 -0.96
CA ILE A 979 3.67 14.91 -0.03
C ILE A 979 5.12 15.34 0.12
N LYS A 980 5.83 15.56 -0.98
CA LYS A 980 7.22 16.04 -1.01
C LYS A 980 7.41 17.32 -0.23
N SER A 981 6.54 18.31 -0.44
CA SER A 981 6.62 19.61 0.25
C SER A 981 6.36 19.49 1.75
N LEU A 982 5.40 18.65 2.16
CA LEU A 982 5.06 18.43 3.56
C LEU A 982 6.12 17.61 4.30
N TYR A 983 6.73 16.64 3.63
CA TYR A 983 7.72 15.74 4.22
C TYR A 983 9.14 16.34 4.26
N SER A 984 9.58 17.00 3.18
CA SER A 984 10.99 17.38 2.99
C SER A 984 11.41 18.71 3.64
N SER A 985 10.47 19.51 4.17
CA SER A 985 10.82 20.83 4.69
C SER A 985 11.49 20.73 6.07
N LYS A 986 12.67 21.32 6.28
CA LYS A 986 13.29 21.42 7.62
C LYS A 986 12.43 22.18 8.66
N SER A 987 11.37 22.83 8.19
CA SER A 987 10.42 23.64 8.96
C SER A 987 9.04 22.95 9.15
N SER A 988 8.84 21.73 8.65
CA SER A 988 7.56 21.03 8.83
C SER A 988 7.51 20.54 10.26
N GLY A 989 6.69 21.20 11.09
CA GLY A 989 6.36 20.65 12.41
C GLY A 989 5.69 19.26 12.28
N GLU A 990 5.72 18.49 13.35
CA GLU A 990 5.22 17.11 13.46
C GLU A 990 3.87 16.85 12.77
N ASN A 991 2.93 17.79 12.86
CA ASN A 991 1.61 17.66 12.21
C ASN A 991 1.68 17.59 10.68
N ALA A 992 2.61 18.30 10.05
CA ALA A 992 2.78 18.25 8.60
C ALA A 992 3.34 16.89 8.14
N ARG A 993 4.28 16.31 8.91
CA ARG A 993 4.80 14.97 8.66
C ARG A 993 3.70 13.91 8.82
N LYS A 994 2.89 14.00 9.88
CA LYS A 994 1.73 13.11 10.08
C LYS A 994 0.72 13.21 8.94
N HIS A 995 0.46 14.41 8.44
CA HIS A 995 -0.41 14.59 7.29
C HIS A 995 0.19 13.98 6.01
N ALA A 996 1.49 14.16 5.75
CA ALA A 996 2.16 13.52 4.60
C ALA A 996 2.06 11.99 4.66
N ILE A 997 2.29 11.39 5.83
CA ILE A 997 2.17 9.93 6.05
C ILE A 997 0.73 9.45 5.76
N PHE A 998 -0.28 10.21 6.18
CA PHE A 998 -1.67 9.92 5.84
C PHE A 998 -1.90 9.90 4.32
N LEU A 999 -1.41 10.92 3.60
CA LEU A 999 -1.55 10.99 2.14
C LEU A 999 -0.87 9.80 1.44
N MET A 1000 0.30 9.38 1.93
CA MET A 1000 1.01 8.20 1.42
C MET A 1000 0.18 6.92 1.57
N ARG A 1001 -0.45 6.70 2.74
CA ARG A 1001 -1.30 5.53 3.01
C ARG A 1001 -2.51 5.49 2.09
N GLU A 1002 -3.16 6.62 1.88
CA GLU A 1002 -4.33 6.70 1.02
C GLU A 1002 -3.98 6.45 -0.45
N ARG A 1003 -2.83 6.97 -0.91
CA ARG A 1003 -2.32 6.70 -2.25
C ARG A 1003 -2.01 5.22 -2.46
N TYR A 1004 -1.41 4.54 -1.48
CA TYR A 1004 -1.17 3.10 -1.51
C TYR A 1004 -2.46 2.29 -1.70
N LYS A 1005 -3.56 2.69 -1.06
CA LYS A 1005 -4.83 1.95 -1.18
C LYS A 1005 -5.53 2.15 -2.51
N LYS A 1006 -5.48 3.38 -3.05
CA LYS A 1006 -6.28 3.78 -4.22
C LYS A 1006 -5.61 3.55 -5.55
N ASP A 1007 -4.29 3.72 -5.62
CA ASP A 1007 -3.54 3.63 -6.87
C ASP A 1007 -2.89 2.23 -6.96
N PRO A 1008 -3.42 1.32 -7.79
CA PRO A 1008 -2.90 -0.03 -7.89
C PRO A 1008 -1.46 -0.05 -8.40
N LEU A 1009 -1.06 0.90 -9.25
CA LEU A 1009 0.30 0.96 -9.78
C LEU A 1009 1.29 1.34 -8.68
N VAL A 1010 0.93 2.31 -7.85
CA VAL A 1010 1.72 2.68 -6.67
C VAL A 1010 1.80 1.52 -5.70
N ARG A 1011 0.66 0.88 -5.39
CA ARG A 1011 0.62 -0.29 -4.49
C ARG A 1011 1.59 -1.38 -4.93
N LEU A 1012 1.44 -1.86 -6.17
CA LEU A 1012 2.21 -2.98 -6.71
C LEU A 1012 3.71 -2.64 -6.81
N SER A 1013 4.04 -1.40 -7.19
CA SER A 1013 5.43 -0.96 -7.27
C SER A 1013 6.09 -0.88 -5.89
N LEU A 1014 5.38 -0.34 -4.91
CA LEU A 1014 5.87 -0.26 -3.53
C LEU A 1014 6.01 -1.65 -2.89
N GLU A 1015 5.07 -2.56 -3.15
CA GLU A 1015 5.18 -3.96 -2.73
C GLU A 1015 6.41 -4.65 -3.33
N MET A 1016 6.67 -4.48 -4.64
CA MET A 1016 7.83 -5.07 -5.32
C MET A 1016 9.14 -4.58 -4.70
N LEU A 1017 9.27 -3.25 -4.51
CA LEU A 1017 10.47 -2.65 -3.95
C LEU A 1017 10.69 -3.03 -2.47
N LEU A 1018 9.62 -3.12 -1.68
CA LEU A 1018 9.71 -3.60 -0.30
C LEU A 1018 10.18 -5.06 -0.26
N PHE A 1019 9.70 -5.89 -1.19
CA PHE A 1019 10.13 -7.29 -1.33
C PHE A 1019 11.61 -7.41 -1.74
N GLU A 1020 12.11 -6.54 -2.61
CA GLU A 1020 13.55 -6.50 -2.96
C GLU A 1020 14.42 -6.12 -1.76
N CYS A 1021 14.03 -5.06 -1.04
CA CYS A 1021 14.75 -4.64 0.16
C CYS A 1021 14.82 -5.78 1.17
N GLN A 1022 13.73 -6.54 1.33
CA GLN A 1022 13.69 -7.73 2.16
C GLN A 1022 14.66 -8.82 1.71
N ASN A 1023 14.69 -9.14 0.41
CA ASN A 1023 15.56 -10.19 -0.12
C ASN A 1023 17.04 -9.90 0.18
N ILE A 1024 17.42 -8.62 0.25
CA ILE A 1024 18.78 -8.18 0.61
C ILE A 1024 18.99 -8.13 2.13
N LEU A 1025 17.99 -7.68 2.90
CA LEU A 1025 18.05 -7.49 4.36
C LEU A 1025 17.58 -8.72 5.17
N ASN A 1026 17.58 -9.91 4.58
CA ASN A 1026 17.00 -11.12 5.17
C ASN A 1026 17.64 -11.56 6.51
N TYR A 1027 18.82 -11.05 6.84
CA TYR A 1027 19.57 -11.33 8.07
C TYR A 1027 19.09 -10.47 9.26
N ARG A 1028 18.38 -9.35 9.04
CA ARG A 1028 17.95 -8.45 10.12
C ARG A 1028 16.82 -9.10 10.94
N PRO A 1029 16.99 -9.31 12.27
CA PRO A 1029 15.95 -9.88 13.11
C PRO A 1029 14.72 -8.99 13.20
N ASP A 1030 14.86 -7.67 13.12
CA ASP A 1030 13.72 -6.75 13.10
C ASP A 1030 13.00 -6.78 11.76
N PHE A 1031 13.66 -7.11 10.64
CA PHE A 1031 12.96 -7.46 9.42
C PHE A 1031 12.26 -8.80 9.62
N LYS A 1032 12.94 -9.85 10.10
CA LYS A 1032 12.32 -11.15 10.40
C LYS A 1032 11.09 -11.03 11.32
N HIS A 1033 11.17 -10.23 12.38
CA HIS A 1033 10.09 -9.93 13.30
C HIS A 1033 9.07 -8.95 12.76
N LEU A 1034 9.42 -7.97 11.93
CA LEU A 1034 8.45 -7.14 11.20
C LEU A 1034 7.67 -8.00 10.20
N TRP A 1035 8.34 -8.99 9.60
CA TRP A 1035 7.71 -10.02 8.81
C TRP A 1035 6.77 -10.88 9.65
N GLU A 1036 7.01 -11.05 10.95
CA GLU A 1036 6.10 -11.73 11.89
C GLU A 1036 5.06 -10.78 12.57
N LYS A 1037 5.26 -9.45 12.56
CA LYS A 1037 4.51 -8.45 13.35
C LYS A 1037 3.63 -7.51 12.54
N LEU A 1038 2.40 -7.92 12.25
CA LEU A 1038 1.28 -7.01 11.98
C LEU A 1038 0.25 -7.02 13.12
N SER A 1039 0.67 -6.82 14.37
CA SER A 1039 -0.17 -6.30 15.49
C SER A 1039 -1.70 -6.59 15.47
N GLY A 1040 -2.15 -7.62 16.21
CA GLY A 1040 -3.53 -7.69 16.71
C GLY A 1040 -4.42 -8.76 16.09
N LEU A 1041 -4.85 -8.57 14.84
CA LEU A 1041 -5.27 -9.71 14.03
C LEU A 1041 -4.06 -10.40 13.40
N PHE A 1042 -2.95 -9.67 13.24
CA PHE A 1042 -1.82 -10.09 12.43
C PHE A 1042 -0.46 -9.94 13.12
N SER A 1043 -0.39 -9.84 14.46
CA SER A 1043 0.88 -10.02 15.24
C SER A 1043 1.25 -11.49 15.31
N GLY A 1044 1.50 -12.07 14.15
CA GLY A 1044 1.73 -13.49 13.92
C GLY A 1044 1.51 -13.88 12.45
N ILE A 1045 1.15 -12.92 11.58
CA ILE A 1045 1.13 -13.14 10.13
C ILE A 1045 2.49 -12.84 9.57
N ASN A 1046 2.97 -13.82 8.82
CA ASN A 1046 4.11 -13.67 7.95
C ASN A 1046 3.76 -12.73 6.77
N LEU A 1047 4.18 -11.47 6.85
CA LEU A 1047 4.05 -10.48 5.77
C LEU A 1047 4.66 -10.98 4.45
N ARG A 1048 5.63 -11.89 4.50
CA ARG A 1048 6.22 -12.49 3.29
C ARG A 1048 5.21 -13.41 2.66
N ASP A 1049 4.45 -14.15 3.46
CA ASP A 1049 3.35 -14.96 2.94
C ASP A 1049 2.22 -14.07 2.41
N VAL A 1050 1.96 -12.90 3.00
CA VAL A 1050 1.00 -11.92 2.44
C VAL A 1050 1.46 -11.42 1.08
N LEU A 1051 2.70 -10.93 0.98
CA LEU A 1051 3.25 -10.42 -0.27
C LEU A 1051 3.48 -11.55 -1.29
N SER A 1052 3.97 -12.73 -0.91
CA SER A 1052 4.32 -13.82 -1.84
C SER A 1052 3.16 -14.75 -2.20
N HIS A 1053 2.22 -14.96 -1.27
CA HIS A 1053 1.16 -15.95 -1.45
C HIS A 1053 -0.25 -15.38 -1.21
N GLY A 1054 -0.38 -14.30 -0.43
CA GLY A 1054 -1.64 -13.75 0.01
C GLY A 1054 -2.24 -14.66 1.07
N ASN A 1055 -2.44 -14.15 2.28
CA ASN A 1055 -3.22 -14.92 3.23
C ASN A 1055 -4.69 -14.80 2.83
N THR A 1056 -5.29 -15.93 2.47
CA THR A 1056 -6.68 -16.10 2.07
C THR A 1056 -7.67 -15.38 2.98
N VAL A 1057 -7.55 -15.58 4.31
CA VAL A 1057 -8.42 -14.89 5.27
C VAL A 1057 -8.19 -13.40 5.14
N LEU A 1058 -6.94 -12.97 5.13
CA LEU A 1058 -6.54 -11.59 4.91
C LEU A 1058 -7.14 -10.99 3.63
N GLN A 1059 -7.18 -11.68 2.51
CA GLN A 1059 -7.63 -11.09 1.24
C GLN A 1059 -9.14 -10.84 1.16
N ILE A 1060 -9.97 -11.71 1.75
CA ILE A 1060 -11.41 -11.43 1.90
C ILE A 1060 -11.69 -10.48 3.04
N THR A 1061 -10.86 -10.53 4.08
CA THR A 1061 -11.04 -9.67 5.23
C THR A 1061 -10.40 -8.29 4.98
N ASP A 1062 -9.48 -8.07 4.04
CA ASP A 1062 -8.83 -6.76 3.79
C ASP A 1062 -9.82 -5.69 3.33
N GLU A 1063 -10.86 -6.07 2.57
CA GLU A 1063 -11.99 -5.19 2.23
C GLU A 1063 -12.81 -4.81 3.47
N ASN A 1064 -12.75 -5.63 4.52
CA ASN A 1064 -13.58 -5.53 5.70
C ASN A 1064 -12.83 -4.96 6.91
N LEU A 1065 -11.62 -5.41 7.19
CA LEU A 1065 -10.59 -4.90 8.07
C LEU A 1065 -10.22 -3.49 7.64
N ASP A 1066 -9.86 -2.63 8.57
CA ASP A 1066 -9.43 -1.28 8.24
C ASP A 1066 -8.19 -1.37 7.37
N GLY A 1067 -8.40 -1.08 6.09
CA GLY A 1067 -7.35 -0.89 5.12
C GLY A 1067 -6.37 0.20 5.54
N ASN A 1068 -6.51 0.91 6.68
CA ASN A 1068 -5.45 1.69 7.29
C ASN A 1068 -4.35 0.84 7.93
N ASP A 1069 -4.61 -0.29 8.58
CA ASP A 1069 -3.62 -0.93 9.47
C ASP A 1069 -2.48 -1.60 8.71
N LEU A 1070 -2.80 -2.37 7.66
CA LEU A 1070 -1.79 -3.04 6.84
C LEU A 1070 -0.98 -2.02 5.98
N PRO A 1071 -1.64 -1.14 5.20
CA PRO A 1071 -0.98 -0.01 4.53
C PRO A 1071 -0.20 0.92 5.47
N ALA A 1072 -0.66 1.21 6.68
CA ALA A 1072 0.08 2.04 7.63
C ALA A 1072 1.42 1.43 7.98
N ASN A 1073 1.45 0.14 8.33
CA ASN A 1073 2.67 -0.59 8.65
C ASN A 1073 3.61 -0.67 7.45
N PHE A 1074 3.08 -0.90 6.24
CA PHE A 1074 3.88 -0.85 5.01
C PHE A 1074 4.52 0.51 4.79
N ILE A 1075 3.74 1.60 4.88
CA ILE A 1075 4.26 2.95 4.71
C ILE A 1075 5.29 3.28 5.79
N GLU A 1076 5.04 2.93 7.06
CA GLU A 1076 5.99 3.17 8.15
C GLU A 1076 7.33 2.47 7.89
N LYS A 1077 7.32 1.20 7.45
CA LYS A 1077 8.57 0.50 7.15
C LYS A 1077 9.28 1.06 5.92
N MET A 1078 8.54 1.40 4.87
CA MET A 1078 9.12 2.05 3.69
C MET A 1078 9.77 3.39 4.07
N LEU A 1079 9.18 4.16 4.98
CA LEU A 1079 9.77 5.41 5.47
C LEU A 1079 11.02 5.19 6.32
N GLU A 1080 11.07 4.15 7.16
CA GLU A 1080 12.31 3.76 7.87
C GLU A 1080 13.43 3.46 6.86
N LEU A 1081 13.14 2.68 5.81
CA LEU A 1081 14.09 2.37 4.74
C LEU A 1081 14.56 3.63 3.99
N VAL A 1082 13.65 4.57 3.73
CA VAL A 1082 13.97 5.84 3.05
C VAL A 1082 14.84 6.74 3.94
N ASP A 1083 14.55 6.80 5.24
CA ASP A 1083 15.34 7.58 6.21
C ASP A 1083 16.77 7.03 6.36
N ASP A 1084 16.99 5.74 6.08
CA ASP A 1084 18.30 5.06 6.15
C ASP A 1084 19.17 5.23 4.88
N ILE A 1085 18.69 5.88 3.81
CA ILE A 1085 19.47 6.08 2.58
C ILE A 1085 20.79 6.82 2.85
N GLU A 1086 20.75 7.91 3.63
CA GLU A 1086 21.94 8.74 3.87
C GLU A 1086 23.04 7.99 4.63
N VAL A 1087 22.66 7.12 5.58
CA VAL A 1087 23.64 6.33 6.34
C VAL A 1087 24.26 5.22 5.48
N LEU A 1088 23.48 4.57 4.63
CA LEU A 1088 23.98 3.56 3.69
C LEU A 1088 24.94 4.17 2.66
N GLU A 1089 24.62 5.35 2.12
CA GLU A 1089 25.53 6.10 1.24
C GLU A 1089 26.84 6.47 1.96
N ALA A 1090 26.75 6.93 3.22
CA ALA A 1090 27.92 7.29 4.01
C ALA A 1090 28.79 6.07 4.34
N LEU A 1091 28.19 4.93 4.70
CA LEU A 1091 28.88 3.66 4.94
C LEU A 1091 29.60 3.16 3.69
N SER A 1092 28.90 3.12 2.54
CA SER A 1092 29.48 2.75 1.24
C SER A 1092 30.67 3.63 0.87
N CYS A 1093 30.53 4.95 1.03
CA CYS A 1093 31.59 5.91 0.75
C CYS A 1093 32.80 5.77 1.69
N LEU A 1094 32.56 5.54 2.98
CA LEU A 1094 33.64 5.38 3.95
C LEU A 1094 34.42 4.09 3.68
N TRP A 1095 33.71 2.97 3.49
CA TRP A 1095 34.32 1.68 3.13
C TRP A 1095 35.17 1.78 1.86
N SER A 1096 34.65 2.43 0.82
CA SER A 1096 35.38 2.61 -0.44
C SER A 1096 36.68 3.43 -0.29
N LYS A 1097 36.74 4.31 0.71
CA LYS A 1097 37.91 5.17 0.99
C LYS A 1097 38.92 4.50 1.91
N SER A 1098 38.48 3.87 2.99
CA SER A 1098 39.40 3.26 3.97
C SER A 1098 39.80 1.84 3.62
N LYS A 1099 39.01 1.12 2.81
CA LYS A 1099 39.26 -0.27 2.39
C LYS A 1099 39.65 -1.17 3.58
N PRO A 1100 38.84 -1.19 4.65
CA PRO A 1100 39.14 -1.98 5.84
C PRO A 1100 39.20 -3.47 5.49
N GLU A 1101 40.03 -4.24 6.20
CA GLU A 1101 40.21 -5.67 5.94
C GLU A 1101 39.13 -6.53 6.61
N ASP A 1102 38.54 -6.04 7.70
CA ASP A 1102 37.52 -6.72 8.52
C ASP A 1102 36.51 -5.75 9.15
N LEU A 1103 35.44 -6.31 9.73
CA LEU A 1103 34.35 -5.55 10.37
C LEU A 1103 34.83 -4.75 11.59
N GLU A 1104 35.71 -5.33 12.41
CA GLU A 1104 36.15 -4.73 13.68
C GLU A 1104 37.04 -3.50 13.42
N GLN A 1105 37.93 -3.57 12.43
CA GLN A 1105 38.72 -2.43 11.98
C GLN A 1105 37.81 -1.31 11.50
N PHE A 1106 36.80 -1.63 10.68
CA PHE A 1106 35.90 -0.62 10.15
C PHE A 1106 35.04 0.02 11.24
N GLU A 1107 34.56 -0.77 12.20
CA GLU A 1107 33.84 -0.26 13.37
C GLU A 1107 34.73 0.67 14.21
N ASN A 1108 35.98 0.26 14.47
CA ASN A 1108 36.95 1.10 15.17
C ASN A 1108 37.24 2.41 14.42
N GLU A 1109 37.37 2.38 13.08
CA GLU A 1109 37.53 3.58 12.26
C GLU A 1109 36.35 4.54 12.36
N ILE A 1110 35.13 3.99 12.42
CA ILE A 1110 33.92 4.78 12.64
C ILE A 1110 33.94 5.36 14.07
N MET A 1111 34.30 4.57 15.08
CA MET A 1111 34.28 4.98 16.48
C MET A 1111 35.40 5.99 16.85
N GLN A 1112 36.58 5.86 16.27
CA GLN A 1112 37.73 6.73 16.57
C GLN A 1112 37.51 8.17 16.09
N ASP A 1113 37.49 9.12 17.03
CA ASP A 1113 37.39 10.56 16.77
C ASP A 1113 38.61 11.16 16.02
N LYS A 1114 39.68 10.39 15.86
CA LYS A 1114 40.93 10.85 15.22
C LYS A 1114 40.80 11.02 13.71
N SER A 1115 39.82 10.38 13.05
CA SER A 1115 39.48 10.76 11.68
C SER A 1115 38.45 11.90 11.73
N LYS A 1116 38.85 13.12 11.33
CA LYS A 1116 37.90 14.22 11.02
C LYS A 1116 37.04 13.90 9.78
N SER A 1117 36.69 12.64 9.57
CA SER A 1117 35.85 12.19 8.47
C SER A 1117 34.44 12.66 8.73
N SER A 1118 33.98 13.65 7.96
CA SER A 1118 32.57 14.07 7.94
C SER A 1118 31.60 12.91 7.68
N LEU A 1119 32.09 11.79 7.13
CA LEU A 1119 31.32 10.56 6.90
C LEU A 1119 31.12 9.77 8.20
N ALA A 1120 32.17 9.58 9.02
CA ALA A 1120 32.03 8.89 10.32
C ALA A 1120 31.05 9.64 11.24
N ALA A 1121 31.14 10.97 11.29
CA ALA A 1121 30.18 11.80 12.02
C ALA A 1121 28.74 11.73 11.46
N LYS A 1122 28.57 11.53 10.14
CA LYS A 1122 27.24 11.28 9.55
C LYS A 1122 26.70 9.91 9.94
N ILE A 1123 27.53 8.87 9.89
CA ILE A 1123 27.14 7.50 10.26
C ILE A 1123 26.70 7.43 11.73
N LYS A 1124 27.48 8.01 12.65
CA LYS A 1124 27.17 8.04 14.09
C LYS A 1124 25.83 8.71 14.44
N LYS A 1125 25.26 9.54 13.56
CA LYS A 1125 23.94 10.17 13.79
C LYS A 1125 22.77 9.19 13.71
N TYR A 1126 22.96 8.02 13.11
CA TYR A 1126 21.89 7.06 12.84
C TYR A 1126 22.03 5.85 13.76
N PRO A 1127 21.17 5.65 14.77
CA PRO A 1127 21.36 4.62 15.80
C PRO A 1127 21.51 3.18 15.27
N MET A 1128 21.00 2.92 14.06
CA MET A 1128 20.91 1.58 13.47
C MET A 1128 22.03 1.26 12.46
N TRP A 1129 23.00 2.15 12.28
CA TRP A 1129 24.03 2.03 11.25
C TRP A 1129 24.79 0.70 11.30
N GLY A 1130 25.06 0.17 12.50
CA GLY A 1130 25.76 -1.11 12.70
C GLY A 1130 25.04 -2.31 12.08
N ARG A 1131 23.71 -2.24 11.93
CA ARG A 1131 22.91 -3.30 11.28
C ARG A 1131 23.18 -3.42 9.79
N TYR A 1132 23.69 -2.37 9.15
CA TYR A 1132 24.01 -2.36 7.72
C TYR A 1132 25.44 -2.81 7.42
N MET A 1133 26.31 -2.92 8.43
CA MET A 1133 27.69 -3.36 8.23
C MET A 1133 27.80 -4.77 7.63
N GLN A 1134 26.84 -5.65 7.94
CA GLN A 1134 26.80 -7.02 7.40
C GLN A 1134 26.55 -7.09 5.88
N LEU A 1135 26.13 -5.97 5.26
CA LEU A 1135 26.00 -5.87 3.79
C LEU A 1135 27.32 -5.55 3.10
N LEU A 1136 28.28 -4.97 3.83
CA LEU A 1136 29.59 -4.66 3.30
C LEU A 1136 30.33 -5.97 3.02
N PRO A 1137 31.28 -5.97 2.08
CA PRO A 1137 32.10 -7.14 1.76
C PRO A 1137 33.17 -7.42 2.84
N LEU A 1138 32.75 -7.41 4.11
CA LEU A 1138 33.57 -7.60 5.31
C LEU A 1138 33.04 -8.82 6.09
N HIS A 1139 33.95 -9.64 6.61
CA HIS A 1139 33.64 -10.85 7.37
C HIS A 1139 34.42 -10.91 8.67
#